data_AF-A0A3N4IQ53-F1
#
_entry.id   AF-A0A3N4IQ53-F1
#
_cell.length_a   1.000
_cell.length_b   1.000
_cell.length_c   1.000
_cell.angle_alpha   90.00
_cell.angle_beta   90.00
_cell.angle_gamma   90.00
#
_symmetry.space_group_name_H-M   'P 1'
#
loop_
_entity.id
_entity.type
_entity.pdbx_description
1 polymer ?
#
loop_
_entity_poly.entity_id
_entity_poly.type
_entity_poly.pdbx_seq_one_letter_code
_entity_poly.pdbx_strand_id
1 'polypeptide(L)'
;MAPPTSQDALLREDPTSRRIKKYTDEKSTMSSDDSDYELEGADVPLTKGGATRMKTREVRPKSKKAGYNVNVDVGGGRKKKGTITVAAIMAGILAALTVVGLVAGKFGFGPFAYWNLKGLPYGYGYRTEWWGPSPLGGTVPAWEESYAKAHKLVSQLTLAQKVNITTGTGWSQGMCVGNTGPVIDQKTGKEIFPSLCLQDGPLGLRFADHATAWPAGLTAGATWNKALIRQRGQLHAKEARLKGINAILGPSMGPLGKFPAGGRNWEGFGSDPVLQGIAAAETIKGIQSEHVIATAKHYIANEQERFRQTNEWQIPFSSSSNIEDRTMHELYLWPFADSVKAGVGSIMCSYQQTNNTYSCGNAKLINGLLKDELGFQGFVMSDWLAQREGVNAILAGLDMTMPGDGLLWQDADSLMGPVLSRGVLNASIPVERINDMATRIVATYYQFNQDNKELFDGEGPNFSSWVNDKEGYLHFGAGEGPKGVVNKFIDVQGKGKDAHGIVARKIAAEGTVLLKNEGDILPLQRGQWKGKKVGIYGEDAGPGKGANYCVDRGCNQGTLASGWGSGAVEFPYLITPLEALERSFNKSKDDLPKFTSVLDNYELTKTESSASEQDLCFAFINSDAGEGYLADGDVKGDRNDLFAQKDGDNLVLAVANSCSRTIVVVHAVGPIVMEKWADHPNVKAIIHAHLPGQESGNALVDVLFGDVNPSGKLPYTIGKTLEDYGPGAQLLYEANAIPPQQNFSDAGLYLDYRYFDKEDITPRYPFGYGLSYTKFELDQRSLKIDIVGKLTELPAPRPSKPLVEPPSFPTEIPSVSEVAWPKDFKKLHRYIYPYVNEDDIVIGESPYPYPEGYDTPSTLSQAGGAEGGNPSLWDTLIKVSVELHNKGPRDGQEVVQLYLSFPEGVKDVAGNDIEFPVRVLRAFEKVEVKNGDSKTVELELKRRDVSYWCVIRQNWVIPRGVFKVRVGNSSRDPGVEGTFKAE
;
A
#
# COMPACT_ATOMS: atom_id res chain seq x y z
N MET A 1 51.58 -24.92 -37.52
CA MET A 1 51.45 -25.67 -38.80
C MET A 1 50.16 -25.17 -39.49
N ALA A 2 49.99 -25.35 -40.80
CA ALA A 2 48.99 -24.62 -41.60
C ALA A 2 47.65 -25.38 -41.83
N PRO A 3 46.51 -24.68 -42.07
CA PRO A 3 45.18 -25.24 -42.40
C PRO A 3 44.97 -25.39 -43.94
N PRO A 4 43.90 -26.07 -44.43
CA PRO A 4 42.55 -25.50 -44.60
C PRO A 4 41.48 -26.38 -43.85
N THR A 5 40.15 -26.46 -44.10
CA THR A 5 39.20 -26.12 -45.20
C THR A 5 37.87 -25.51 -44.68
N SER A 6 36.72 -25.69 -45.37
CA SER A 6 35.48 -24.90 -45.23
C SER A 6 34.18 -25.63 -45.65
N GLN A 7 33.03 -24.98 -45.35
CA GLN A 7 31.67 -25.07 -45.93
C GLN A 7 30.51 -25.73 -45.14
N ASP A 8 29.62 -24.84 -44.70
CA ASP A 8 28.16 -24.75 -44.97
C ASP A 8 27.11 -25.78 -44.48
N ALA A 9 26.16 -25.19 -43.74
CA ALA A 9 24.70 -25.37 -43.76
C ALA A 9 24.04 -26.71 -43.35
N LEU A 10 23.15 -26.61 -42.35
CA LEU A 10 21.75 -27.04 -42.48
C LEU A 10 20.86 -26.49 -41.35
N LEU A 11 19.98 -25.53 -41.67
CA LEU A 11 18.79 -25.19 -40.87
C LEU A 11 17.63 -26.11 -41.26
N ARG A 12 16.76 -26.46 -40.31
CA ARG A 12 15.45 -27.11 -40.58
C ARG A 12 14.38 -26.66 -39.59
N GLU A 13 13.44 -25.87 -40.09
CA GLU A 13 12.08 -25.77 -39.55
C GLU A 13 11.17 -26.76 -40.28
N ASP A 14 10.22 -27.38 -39.58
CA ASP A 14 8.95 -27.94 -40.10
C ASP A 14 8.13 -28.51 -38.91
N PRO A 15 6.84 -28.89 -39.05
CA PRO A 15 5.72 -28.22 -39.72
C PRO A 15 4.50 -28.04 -38.78
N THR A 16 3.51 -27.25 -39.23
CA THR A 16 2.08 -27.66 -39.44
C THR A 16 1.05 -26.56 -39.16
N SER A 17 0.86 -25.66 -40.12
CA SER A 17 -0.45 -25.02 -40.33
C SER A 17 -0.79 -24.99 -41.82
N ARG A 18 -1.91 -25.63 -42.24
CA ARG A 18 -2.53 -25.44 -43.57
C ARG A 18 -3.82 -26.25 -43.79
N ARG A 19 -4.91 -25.49 -44.02
CA ARG A 19 -6.09 -25.67 -44.91
C ARG A 19 -7.25 -24.92 -44.21
N ILE A 20 -8.19 -24.26 -44.90
CA ILE A 20 -8.78 -24.45 -46.24
C ILE A 20 -8.85 -23.05 -46.91
N LYS A 21 -8.17 -22.79 -48.05
CA LYS A 21 -8.74 -22.63 -49.43
C LYS A 21 -10.19 -22.09 -49.53
N LYS A 22 -10.64 -21.44 -50.61
CA LYS A 22 -10.09 -20.53 -51.63
C LYS A 22 -11.29 -20.18 -52.52
N TYR A 23 -11.57 -18.91 -52.79
CA TYR A 23 -12.31 -18.49 -53.99
C TYR A 23 -11.63 -17.24 -54.59
N THR A 24 -11.92 -16.94 -55.85
CA THR A 24 -11.02 -16.21 -56.75
C THR A 24 -11.69 -15.06 -57.48
N ASP A 25 -10.87 -14.04 -57.74
CA ASP A 25 -10.82 -13.18 -58.93
C ASP A 25 -12.12 -12.60 -59.50
N GLU A 26 -12.21 -11.27 -59.55
CA GLU A 26 -12.38 -10.60 -60.84
C GLU A 26 -11.69 -9.22 -60.86
N LYS A 27 -11.54 -8.63 -62.05
CA LYS A 27 -10.72 -7.43 -62.30
C LYS A 27 -11.58 -6.26 -62.79
N SER A 28 -11.19 -5.03 -62.43
CA SER A 28 -11.23 -3.90 -63.37
C SER A 28 -10.23 -2.80 -62.97
N THR A 29 -9.87 -1.98 -63.94
CA THR A 29 -8.91 -0.87 -63.87
C THR A 29 -9.62 0.46 -64.10
N MET A 30 -9.17 1.56 -63.49
CA MET A 30 -8.89 2.84 -64.19
C MET A 30 -8.25 3.88 -63.26
N SER A 31 -7.88 5.04 -63.81
CA SER A 31 -7.08 6.09 -63.21
C SER A 31 -7.75 7.47 -63.30
N SER A 32 -7.07 8.48 -62.73
CA SER A 32 -7.00 9.89 -63.16
C SER A 32 -8.27 10.77 -63.09
N ASP A 33 -8.18 11.73 -62.15
CA ASP A 33 -8.34 13.18 -62.33
C ASP A 33 -9.73 13.85 -62.56
N ASP A 34 -9.89 15.00 -61.89
CA ASP A 34 -10.70 16.20 -62.21
C ASP A 34 -12.25 16.13 -62.35
N SER A 35 -13.04 17.17 -62.01
CA SER A 35 -12.83 18.37 -61.16
C SER A 35 -14.17 18.99 -60.71
N ASP A 36 -14.12 19.91 -59.73
CA ASP A 36 -15.06 21.02 -59.42
C ASP A 36 -16.56 20.69 -59.11
N TYR A 37 -17.25 21.38 -58.18
CA TYR A 37 -17.52 22.83 -58.16
C TYR A 37 -17.84 23.38 -56.74
N GLU A 38 -17.32 24.58 -56.43
CA GLU A 38 -17.99 25.79 -55.89
C GLU A 38 -19.00 25.72 -54.70
N LEU A 39 -19.09 26.69 -53.76
CA LEU A 39 -18.57 28.07 -53.62
C LEU A 39 -18.23 28.42 -52.13
N GLU A 40 -17.40 29.47 -51.94
CA GLU A 40 -17.35 30.47 -50.82
C GLU A 40 -17.39 30.01 -49.33
N GLY A 41 -16.68 30.61 -48.36
CA GLY A 41 -15.83 31.81 -48.28
C GLY A 41 -16.00 32.45 -46.88
N ALA A 42 -15.13 32.22 -45.89
CA ALA A 42 -13.88 32.95 -45.57
C ALA A 42 -13.98 33.82 -44.27
N ASP A 43 -12.97 33.70 -43.41
CA ASP A 43 -12.43 34.62 -42.38
C ASP A 43 -13.32 35.35 -41.30
N VAL A 44 -13.18 34.91 -40.03
CA VAL A 44 -12.44 35.58 -38.91
C VAL A 44 -12.32 37.14 -38.98
N PRO A 45 -12.61 38.00 -37.94
CA PRO A 45 -12.19 37.88 -36.51
C PRO A 45 -13.04 38.54 -35.34
N LEU A 46 -12.61 38.31 -34.09
CA LEU A 46 -12.51 39.20 -32.88
C LEU A 46 -13.70 40.05 -32.28
N THR A 47 -14.21 39.60 -31.11
CA THR A 47 -14.36 40.35 -29.80
C THR A 47 -15.43 41.47 -29.52
N LYS A 48 -15.74 41.62 -28.20
CA LYS A 48 -16.27 42.79 -27.43
C LYS A 48 -17.77 43.17 -27.41
N GLY A 49 -18.53 42.54 -26.49
CA GLY A 49 -19.20 43.14 -25.30
C GLY A 49 -20.26 44.28 -25.38
N GLY A 50 -21.36 44.17 -24.61
CA GLY A 50 -22.34 45.25 -24.33
C GLY A 50 -23.51 44.89 -23.38
N ALA A 51 -23.96 45.85 -22.55
CA ALA A 51 -25.02 45.76 -21.51
C ALA A 51 -26.48 45.54 -22.06
N THR A 52 -27.59 45.35 -21.31
CA THR A 52 -28.12 46.06 -20.09
C THR A 52 -29.39 45.31 -19.55
N ARG A 53 -29.49 44.81 -18.29
CA ARG A 53 -29.98 45.39 -16.99
C ARG A 53 -31.50 45.68 -16.82
N MET A 54 -32.03 45.44 -15.60
CA MET A 54 -33.34 45.81 -14.96
C MET A 54 -34.44 44.71 -14.96
N LYS A 55 -35.35 44.57 -13.97
CA LYS A 55 -35.60 45.12 -12.59
C LYS A 55 -36.53 44.12 -11.86
N THR A 56 -36.50 43.91 -10.54
CA THR A 56 -37.09 44.71 -9.42
C THR A 56 -36.60 44.11 -8.07
N ARG A 57 -36.86 44.60 -6.86
CA ARG A 57 -36.96 45.90 -6.15
C ARG A 57 -37.44 45.55 -4.72
N GLU A 58 -36.78 46.02 -3.66
CA GLU A 58 -37.04 45.69 -2.24
C GLU A 58 -38.22 46.45 -1.58
N VAL A 59 -38.69 45.98 -0.40
CA VAL A 59 -39.17 46.77 0.78
C VAL A 59 -38.94 45.98 2.11
N ARG A 60 -38.78 46.66 3.26
CA ARG A 60 -38.58 46.12 4.65
C ARG A 60 -39.31 47.04 5.67
N PRO A 61 -40.00 46.59 6.78
CA PRO A 61 -39.40 46.72 8.14
C PRO A 61 -39.98 45.91 9.36
N LYS A 62 -39.08 45.51 10.29
CA LYS A 62 -39.11 45.64 11.79
C LYS A 62 -40.30 45.19 12.72
N SER A 63 -39.95 44.27 13.67
CA SER A 63 -40.21 44.28 15.15
C SER A 63 -41.66 44.07 15.72
N LYS A 64 -41.94 43.45 16.89
CA LYS A 64 -41.33 43.52 18.25
C LYS A 64 -41.67 42.33 19.20
N LYS A 65 -40.79 42.08 20.20
CA LYS A 65 -40.95 41.66 21.64
C LYS A 65 -41.88 40.49 22.11
N ALA A 66 -41.21 39.49 22.73
CA ALA A 66 -41.35 38.98 24.13
C ALA A 66 -42.52 38.06 24.60
N GLY A 67 -42.20 37.08 25.48
CA GLY A 67 -43.14 36.55 26.50
C GLY A 67 -43.06 35.06 26.91
N TYR A 68 -42.29 34.74 27.97
CA TYR A 68 -42.39 33.64 28.99
C TYR A 68 -43.27 32.37 28.82
N ASN A 69 -42.69 31.23 29.27
CA ASN A 69 -43.20 30.04 30.01
C ASN A 69 -44.70 29.64 29.96
N VAL A 70 -45.05 28.33 29.98
CA VAL A 70 -45.17 27.48 31.20
C VAL A 70 -45.40 25.99 30.82
N ASN A 71 -45.09 25.05 31.74
CA ASN A 71 -45.32 23.59 31.65
C ASN A 71 -46.83 23.20 31.57
N VAL A 72 -47.16 21.93 31.30
CA VAL A 72 -48.17 21.12 32.06
C VAL A 72 -48.18 19.65 31.62
N ASP A 73 -48.68 18.78 32.50
CA ASP A 73 -48.66 17.31 32.54
C ASP A 73 -49.43 16.49 31.48
N VAL A 74 -48.92 15.27 31.30
CA VAL A 74 -49.61 13.95 31.31
C VAL A 74 -51.09 13.85 30.88
N GLY A 75 -51.34 13.02 29.86
CA GLY A 75 -52.65 12.40 29.61
C GLY A 75 -52.58 11.31 28.53
N GLY A 76 -53.08 10.10 28.78
CA GLY A 76 -53.01 8.96 27.83
C GLY A 76 -54.39 8.53 27.30
N GLY A 77 -54.45 7.88 26.12
CA GLY A 77 -55.75 7.37 25.60
C GLY A 77 -55.83 6.83 24.16
N ARG A 78 -55.32 5.60 23.93
CA ARG A 78 -55.73 4.61 22.89
C ARG A 78 -56.36 5.07 21.53
N LYS A 79 -55.63 4.72 20.45
CA LYS A 79 -56.10 4.05 19.20
C LYS A 79 -57.24 4.69 18.35
N LYS A 80 -56.90 5.10 17.12
CA LYS A 80 -57.20 4.32 15.89
C LYS A 80 -56.42 4.79 14.64
N LYS A 81 -56.37 3.89 13.64
CA LYS A 81 -55.59 3.92 12.38
C LYS A 81 -55.78 5.18 11.51
N GLY A 82 -54.71 5.59 10.81
CA GLY A 82 -54.74 5.48 9.33
C GLY A 82 -54.30 6.65 8.45
N THR A 83 -52.99 6.79 8.19
CA THR A 83 -52.44 7.19 6.86
C THR A 83 -50.95 6.84 6.76
N ILE A 84 -50.54 6.14 5.69
CA ILE A 84 -49.13 5.94 5.31
C ILE A 84 -48.98 6.16 3.81
N THR A 85 -48.65 7.40 3.45
CA THR A 85 -48.16 7.92 2.17
C THR A 85 -47.66 9.33 2.53
N VAL A 86 -46.40 9.74 2.31
CA VAL A 86 -45.65 9.71 1.05
C VAL A 86 -44.29 9.00 1.14
N ALA A 87 -43.66 8.93 2.32
CA ALA A 87 -42.24 8.55 2.48
C ALA A 87 -41.87 7.18 1.86
N ALA A 88 -42.73 6.17 2.02
CA ALA A 88 -42.51 4.83 1.47
C ALA A 88 -42.46 4.80 -0.08
N ILE A 89 -43.15 5.73 -0.75
CA ILE A 89 -43.14 5.83 -2.23
C ILE A 89 -41.80 6.41 -2.71
N MET A 90 -41.25 7.40 -2.01
CA MET A 90 -39.94 8.00 -2.35
C MET A 90 -38.80 6.97 -2.21
N ALA A 91 -38.81 6.17 -1.14
CA ALA A 91 -37.84 5.09 -0.95
C ALA A 91 -37.95 4.01 -2.05
N GLY A 92 -39.17 3.60 -2.41
CA GLY A 92 -39.41 2.67 -3.51
C GLY A 92 -38.97 3.19 -4.87
N ILE A 93 -39.13 4.50 -5.15
CA ILE A 93 -38.68 5.13 -6.39
C ILE A 93 -37.14 5.20 -6.46
N LEU A 94 -36.44 5.51 -5.36
CA LEU A 94 -34.97 5.48 -5.35
C LEU A 94 -34.41 4.06 -5.60
N ALA A 95 -35.01 3.04 -4.97
CA ALA A 95 -34.65 1.64 -5.20
C ALA A 95 -34.96 1.20 -6.64
N ALA A 96 -36.11 1.59 -7.19
CA ALA A 96 -36.44 1.31 -8.59
C ALA A 96 -35.49 2.00 -9.58
N LEU A 97 -35.06 3.24 -9.30
CA LEU A 97 -34.11 3.96 -10.15
C LEU A 97 -32.69 3.39 -10.08
N THR A 98 -32.24 2.86 -8.94
CA THR A 98 -30.98 2.10 -8.87
C THR A 98 -31.07 0.78 -9.62
N VAL A 99 -32.18 0.05 -9.53
CA VAL A 99 -32.39 -1.19 -10.30
C VAL A 99 -32.49 -0.92 -11.81
N VAL A 100 -33.21 0.14 -12.24
CA VAL A 100 -33.26 0.54 -13.65
C VAL A 100 -31.90 1.04 -14.14
N GLY A 101 -31.12 1.74 -13.31
CA GLY A 101 -29.73 2.10 -13.61
C GLY A 101 -28.83 0.88 -13.80
N LEU A 102 -28.96 -0.14 -12.94
CA LEU A 102 -28.23 -1.41 -13.05
C LEU A 102 -28.63 -2.22 -14.29
N VAL A 103 -29.91 -2.24 -14.66
CA VAL A 103 -30.40 -2.94 -15.86
C VAL A 103 -30.03 -2.18 -17.14
N ALA A 104 -30.15 -0.86 -17.16
CA ALA A 104 -29.71 -0.02 -18.29
C ALA A 104 -28.19 -0.06 -18.46
N GLY A 105 -27.42 -0.09 -17.37
CA GLY A 105 -25.97 -0.32 -17.40
C GLY A 105 -25.60 -1.67 -18.00
N LYS A 106 -26.31 -2.75 -17.62
CA LYS A 106 -26.04 -4.12 -18.12
C LYS A 106 -26.39 -4.34 -19.61
N PHE A 107 -27.30 -3.57 -20.20
CA PHE A 107 -27.74 -3.79 -21.60
C PHE A 107 -27.52 -2.61 -22.56
N GLY A 108 -27.38 -1.37 -22.07
CA GLY A 108 -27.22 -0.18 -22.91
C GLY A 108 -25.77 0.12 -23.33
N PHE A 109 -24.79 -0.16 -22.46
CA PHE A 109 -23.38 0.20 -22.70
C PHE A 109 -22.49 -0.95 -23.21
N GLY A 110 -22.94 -2.21 -23.11
CA GLY A 110 -22.23 -3.38 -23.63
C GLY A 110 -21.76 -3.23 -25.09
N PRO A 111 -22.59 -2.73 -26.03
CA PRO A 111 -22.16 -2.49 -27.41
C PRO A 111 -21.03 -1.45 -27.55
N PHE A 112 -20.96 -0.45 -26.67
CA PHE A 112 -19.99 0.64 -26.74
C PHE A 112 -18.63 0.23 -26.16
N ALA A 113 -18.62 -0.42 -25.00
CA ALA A 113 -17.41 -1.03 -24.44
C ALA A 113 -16.84 -2.10 -25.38
N TYR A 114 -17.68 -2.94 -25.97
CA TYR A 114 -17.28 -3.93 -26.99
C TYR A 114 -16.75 -3.29 -28.28
N TRP A 115 -17.18 -2.08 -28.64
CA TRP A 115 -16.61 -1.33 -29.76
C TRP A 115 -15.20 -0.81 -29.46
N ASN A 116 -14.96 -0.26 -28.26
CA ASN A 116 -13.63 0.22 -27.88
C ASN A 116 -12.61 -0.93 -27.78
N LEU A 117 -13.02 -2.10 -27.30
CA LEU A 117 -12.15 -3.29 -27.20
C LEU A 117 -11.79 -3.91 -28.56
N LYS A 118 -12.53 -3.63 -29.64
CA LYS A 118 -12.35 -4.26 -30.96
C LYS A 118 -11.08 -3.88 -31.72
N GLY A 119 -10.35 -2.85 -31.28
CA GLY A 119 -9.08 -2.43 -31.88
C GLY A 119 -7.82 -2.90 -31.13
N LEU A 120 -7.96 -3.47 -29.94
CA LEU A 120 -6.81 -3.73 -29.06
C LEU A 120 -6.14 -5.09 -29.34
N PRO A 121 -4.79 -5.17 -29.26
CA PRO A 121 -4.08 -6.44 -29.32
C PRO A 121 -4.30 -7.29 -28.05
N TYR A 122 -4.23 -8.61 -28.19
CA TYR A 122 -4.16 -9.50 -27.04
C TYR A 122 -2.73 -9.57 -26.47
N GLY A 123 -2.59 -9.46 -25.16
CA GLY A 123 -1.31 -9.32 -24.44
C GLY A 123 -0.45 -10.59 -24.32
N TYR A 124 -0.45 -11.51 -25.28
CA TYR A 124 0.15 -12.85 -25.17
C TYR A 124 1.69 -12.93 -25.02
N GLY A 125 2.41 -11.80 -24.92
CA GLY A 125 3.87 -11.75 -24.95
C GLY A 125 4.59 -12.32 -23.72
N TYR A 126 3.94 -12.32 -22.56
CA TYR A 126 4.51 -12.78 -21.28
C TYR A 126 3.76 -13.99 -20.73
N ARG A 127 4.50 -14.88 -20.06
CA ARG A 127 4.00 -16.04 -19.31
C ARG A 127 4.87 -16.24 -18.07
N THR A 128 4.32 -16.81 -17.00
CA THR A 128 5.13 -17.38 -15.91
C THR A 128 5.39 -18.87 -16.12
N GLU A 129 6.55 -19.32 -15.65
CA GLU A 129 6.86 -20.74 -15.49
C GLU A 129 5.99 -21.36 -14.38
N TRP A 130 5.68 -22.65 -14.49
CA TRP A 130 5.11 -23.38 -13.35
C TRP A 130 6.20 -23.64 -12.31
N TRP A 131 5.85 -23.55 -11.03
CA TRP A 131 6.71 -23.95 -9.91
C TRP A 131 5.89 -24.78 -8.93
N GLY A 132 6.25 -26.05 -8.74
CA GLY A 132 5.45 -26.96 -7.94
C GLY A 132 6.17 -28.29 -7.62
N PRO A 133 5.58 -29.13 -6.73
CA PRO A 133 4.41 -28.84 -5.90
C PRO A 133 4.67 -27.69 -4.90
N SER A 134 3.61 -27.15 -4.29
CA SER A 134 3.73 -26.01 -3.37
C SER A 134 4.61 -26.38 -2.15
N PRO A 135 5.71 -25.64 -1.86
CA PRO A 135 6.63 -26.01 -0.79
C PRO A 135 5.96 -26.03 0.59
N LEU A 136 6.29 -27.07 1.37
CA LEU A 136 5.76 -27.27 2.72
C LEU A 136 6.34 -26.25 3.72
N GLY A 137 5.51 -25.84 4.68
CA GLY A 137 5.95 -25.06 5.84
C GLY A 137 6.53 -25.92 6.96
N GLY A 138 7.09 -25.26 7.98
CA GLY A 138 7.73 -25.92 9.14
C GLY A 138 9.18 -26.32 8.88
N THR A 139 9.84 -25.66 7.94
CA THR A 139 11.16 -26.06 7.42
C THR A 139 12.35 -25.34 8.07
N VAL A 140 12.11 -24.48 9.07
CA VAL A 140 13.11 -23.70 9.81
C VAL A 140 12.90 -23.74 11.34
N PRO A 141 13.97 -23.66 12.17
CA PRO A 141 13.85 -23.83 13.64
C PRO A 141 12.98 -22.80 14.35
N ALA A 142 12.88 -21.58 13.82
CA ALA A 142 12.08 -20.50 14.42
C ALA A 142 10.57 -20.80 14.45
N TRP A 143 10.11 -21.82 13.71
CA TRP A 143 8.72 -22.23 13.58
C TRP A 143 8.46 -23.70 14.02
N GLU A 144 9.47 -24.39 14.56
CA GLU A 144 9.37 -25.82 14.92
C GLU A 144 8.28 -26.10 15.96
N GLU A 145 8.23 -25.32 17.04
CA GLU A 145 7.22 -25.50 18.11
C GLU A 145 5.80 -25.20 17.62
N SER A 146 5.62 -24.15 16.81
CA SER A 146 4.30 -23.75 16.31
C SER A 146 3.77 -24.72 15.26
N TYR A 147 4.64 -25.26 14.39
CA TYR A 147 4.28 -26.36 13.50
C TYR A 147 4.00 -27.68 14.24
N ALA A 148 4.71 -27.99 15.32
CA ALA A 148 4.41 -29.15 16.16
C ALA A 148 3.04 -29.03 16.86
N LYS A 149 2.69 -27.84 17.37
CA LYS A 149 1.35 -27.54 17.91
C LYS A 149 0.28 -27.64 16.81
N ALA A 150 0.55 -27.08 15.63
CA ALA A 150 -0.37 -27.10 14.50
C ALA A 150 -0.63 -28.50 13.95
N HIS A 151 0.42 -29.30 13.74
CA HIS A 151 0.31 -30.71 13.35
C HIS A 151 -0.61 -31.47 14.30
N LYS A 152 -0.36 -31.36 15.62
CA LYS A 152 -1.17 -32.01 16.64
C LYS A 152 -2.67 -31.65 16.54
N LEU A 153 -3.01 -30.42 16.18
CA LEU A 153 -4.41 -30.01 15.96
C LEU A 153 -4.93 -30.50 14.60
N VAL A 154 -4.25 -30.15 13.50
CA VAL A 154 -4.68 -30.43 12.11
C VAL A 154 -4.78 -31.93 11.81
N SER A 155 -3.98 -32.79 12.46
CA SER A 155 -4.12 -34.25 12.38
C SER A 155 -5.41 -34.80 12.99
N GLN A 156 -6.14 -34.02 13.81
CA GLN A 156 -7.42 -34.40 14.40
C GLN A 156 -8.62 -33.77 13.67
N LEU A 157 -8.40 -32.90 12.68
CA LEU A 157 -9.46 -32.18 11.99
C LEU A 157 -10.02 -32.96 10.80
N THR A 158 -11.34 -32.92 10.63
CA THR A 158 -12.01 -33.40 9.41
C THR A 158 -11.70 -32.49 8.21
N LEU A 159 -11.96 -32.96 6.99
CA LEU A 159 -11.83 -32.14 5.79
C LEU A 159 -12.62 -30.82 5.89
N ALA A 160 -13.89 -30.85 6.32
CA ALA A 160 -14.69 -29.62 6.48
C ALA A 160 -14.09 -28.62 7.47
N GLN A 161 -13.49 -29.12 8.56
CA GLN A 161 -12.84 -28.28 9.57
C GLN A 161 -11.56 -27.61 9.02
N LYS A 162 -10.78 -28.31 8.18
CA LYS A 162 -9.62 -27.72 7.48
C LYS A 162 -10.06 -26.66 6.48
N VAL A 163 -11.11 -26.94 5.71
CA VAL A 163 -11.69 -26.00 4.73
C VAL A 163 -12.18 -24.70 5.39
N ASN A 164 -12.81 -24.78 6.57
CA ASN A 164 -13.20 -23.62 7.37
C ASN A 164 -12.03 -22.67 7.70
N ILE A 165 -10.87 -23.22 8.06
CA ILE A 165 -9.67 -22.43 8.38
C ILE A 165 -9.17 -21.67 7.14
N THR A 166 -9.22 -22.31 5.97
CA THR A 166 -8.71 -21.75 4.68
C THR A 166 -9.69 -20.85 3.93
N THR A 167 -10.96 -20.79 4.34
CA THR A 167 -12.01 -20.09 3.56
C THR A 167 -12.64 -18.99 4.39
N GLY A 168 -12.62 -17.76 3.87
CA GLY A 168 -13.40 -16.65 4.43
C GLY A 168 -14.91 -16.92 4.39
N THR A 169 -15.66 -16.39 5.35
CA THR A 169 -17.10 -16.71 5.52
C THR A 169 -18.03 -16.00 4.53
N GLY A 170 -17.51 -15.11 3.69
CA GLY A 170 -18.26 -14.22 2.80
C GLY A 170 -18.28 -12.76 3.29
N TRP A 171 -18.43 -11.81 2.36
CA TRP A 171 -18.35 -10.38 2.66
C TRP A 171 -19.43 -9.91 3.65
N SER A 172 -18.97 -9.30 4.74
CA SER A 172 -19.77 -8.91 5.91
C SER A 172 -20.45 -10.06 6.68
N GLN A 173 -20.03 -11.32 6.52
CA GLN A 173 -20.59 -12.46 7.25
C GLN A 173 -20.00 -12.70 8.65
N GLY A 174 -18.91 -12.03 8.99
CA GLY A 174 -18.40 -11.91 10.35
C GLY A 174 -18.24 -10.45 10.75
N MET A 175 -17.52 -10.19 11.85
CA MET A 175 -17.43 -8.87 12.49
C MET A 175 -16.34 -7.98 11.88
N CYS A 176 -15.26 -8.60 11.39
CA CYS A 176 -14.12 -7.95 10.76
C CYS A 176 -14.27 -7.91 9.23
N VAL A 177 -13.41 -7.20 8.48
CA VAL A 177 -13.49 -7.15 7.01
C VAL A 177 -13.16 -8.49 6.35
N GLY A 178 -12.35 -9.33 7.01
CA GLY A 178 -12.19 -10.76 6.72
C GLY A 178 -12.39 -11.60 7.97
N ASN A 179 -13.04 -12.76 7.84
CA ASN A 179 -13.25 -13.71 8.95
C ASN A 179 -13.22 -15.13 8.39
N THR A 180 -12.45 -16.05 8.99
CA THR A 180 -12.46 -17.48 8.61
C THR A 180 -13.63 -18.24 9.26
N GLY A 181 -13.93 -19.44 8.79
CA GLY A 181 -14.84 -20.34 9.53
C GLY A 181 -14.19 -20.82 10.85
N PRO A 182 -14.92 -20.83 11.99
CA PRO A 182 -14.43 -21.44 13.23
C PRO A 182 -14.42 -22.97 13.13
N VAL A 183 -13.61 -23.63 13.96
CA VAL A 183 -13.60 -25.09 14.09
C VAL A 183 -14.36 -25.50 15.34
N ILE A 184 -15.53 -26.13 15.14
CA ILE A 184 -16.37 -26.68 16.20
C ILE A 184 -16.20 -28.20 16.25
N ASP A 185 -15.99 -28.76 17.44
CA ASP A 185 -16.10 -30.19 17.69
C ASP A 185 -17.58 -30.62 17.64
N GLN A 186 -17.93 -31.48 16.69
CA GLN A 186 -19.32 -31.86 16.42
C GLN A 186 -19.97 -32.73 17.52
N LYS A 187 -19.20 -33.26 18.48
CA LYS A 187 -19.72 -34.12 19.57
C LYS A 187 -20.07 -33.34 20.82
N THR A 188 -19.33 -32.26 21.08
CA THR A 188 -19.45 -31.41 22.27
C THR A 188 -20.04 -30.03 21.98
N GLY A 189 -20.08 -29.61 20.72
CA GLY A 189 -20.48 -28.26 20.30
C GLY A 189 -19.45 -27.19 20.69
N LYS A 190 -18.26 -27.57 21.17
CA LYS A 190 -17.24 -26.64 21.64
C LYS A 190 -16.36 -26.17 20.48
N GLU A 191 -16.03 -24.88 20.47
CA GLU A 191 -14.94 -24.36 19.63
C GLU A 191 -13.57 -24.92 20.07
N ILE A 192 -12.78 -25.36 19.09
CA ILE A 192 -11.41 -25.87 19.27
C ILE A 192 -10.36 -25.08 18.47
N PHE A 193 -10.78 -24.25 17.51
CA PHE A 193 -9.98 -23.20 16.88
C PHE A 193 -10.93 -22.04 16.47
N PRO A 194 -10.58 -20.78 16.74
CA PRO A 194 -11.47 -19.65 16.53
C PRO A 194 -11.67 -19.29 15.05
N SER A 195 -12.73 -18.53 14.78
CA SER A 195 -12.79 -17.68 13.59
C SER A 195 -11.70 -16.61 13.70
N LEU A 196 -10.78 -16.54 12.74
CA LEU A 196 -9.72 -15.53 12.74
C LEU A 196 -10.28 -14.21 12.19
N CYS A 197 -10.21 -13.14 12.98
CA CYS A 197 -10.51 -11.78 12.56
C CYS A 197 -9.32 -11.14 11.84
N LEU A 198 -9.53 -10.74 10.58
CA LEU A 198 -8.57 -10.03 9.74
C LEU A 198 -9.09 -8.60 9.52
N GLN A 199 -8.30 -7.57 9.88
CA GLN A 199 -8.75 -6.17 9.85
C GLN A 199 -7.76 -5.20 9.19
N ASP A 200 -8.30 -4.30 8.36
CA ASP A 200 -7.59 -3.12 7.84
C ASP A 200 -7.21 -2.13 8.95
N GLY A 201 -6.18 -1.32 8.80
CA GLY A 201 -5.29 -1.14 7.64
C GLY A 201 -3.93 -0.57 8.06
N PRO A 202 -3.03 -0.20 7.11
CA PRO A 202 -1.63 0.12 7.44
C PRO A 202 -1.40 1.34 8.36
N LEU A 203 -2.42 2.14 8.71
CA LEU A 203 -2.32 3.32 9.59
C LEU A 203 -3.30 3.34 10.79
N GLY A 204 -3.96 2.24 11.10
CA GLY A 204 -4.90 2.16 12.23
C GLY A 204 -6.01 1.16 11.96
N LEU A 205 -6.99 1.09 12.85
CA LEU A 205 -8.08 0.11 12.74
C LEU A 205 -9.26 0.70 11.95
N ARG A 206 -9.44 0.25 10.71
CA ARG A 206 -10.56 0.65 9.85
C ARG A 206 -11.89 0.16 10.43
N PHE A 207 -12.93 0.99 10.31
CA PHE A 207 -14.27 0.78 10.87
C PHE A 207 -14.32 0.50 12.39
N ALA A 208 -13.26 0.79 13.15
CA ALA A 208 -13.25 0.65 14.60
C ALA A 208 -13.48 1.99 15.31
N ASP A 209 -14.30 1.98 16.37
CA ASP A 209 -14.38 3.11 17.30
C ASP A 209 -13.14 3.19 18.21
N HIS A 210 -12.91 4.37 18.81
CA HIS A 210 -11.95 4.60 19.90
C HIS A 210 -10.54 3.97 19.72
N ALA A 211 -10.03 3.99 18.48
CA ALA A 211 -8.68 3.58 18.08
C ALA A 211 -7.91 4.80 17.51
N THR A 212 -6.58 4.68 17.38
CA THR A 212 -5.72 5.78 16.91
C THR A 212 -5.65 5.81 15.37
N ALA A 213 -5.88 6.99 14.79
CA ALA A 213 -5.54 7.29 13.41
C ALA A 213 -4.08 7.76 13.33
N TRP A 214 -3.18 6.81 13.07
CA TRP A 214 -1.74 7.03 13.01
C TRP A 214 -1.34 7.80 11.75
N PRO A 215 -0.15 8.43 11.72
CA PRO A 215 0.44 8.91 10.47
C PRO A 215 0.61 7.75 9.49
N ALA A 216 0.45 8.02 8.19
CA ALA A 216 0.56 7.03 7.14
C ALA A 216 1.95 6.37 7.08
N GLY A 217 2.07 5.27 6.32
CA GLY A 217 3.35 4.60 6.09
C GLY A 217 4.41 5.58 5.56
N LEU A 218 4.01 6.47 4.65
CA LEU A 218 4.89 7.43 4.00
C LEU A 218 5.50 8.42 5.00
N THR A 219 4.67 8.94 5.90
CA THR A 219 5.10 9.82 7.00
C THR A 219 6.01 9.08 7.98
N ALA A 220 5.75 7.79 8.25
CA ALA A 220 6.62 6.96 9.06
C ALA A 220 7.97 6.67 8.39
N GLY A 221 7.99 6.40 7.07
CA GLY A 221 9.20 6.27 6.26
C GLY A 221 10.03 7.55 6.24
N ALA A 222 9.37 8.71 6.07
CA ALA A 222 9.99 10.03 6.12
C ALA A 222 10.67 10.36 7.46
N THR A 223 10.37 9.64 8.56
CA THR A 223 11.13 9.77 9.82
C THR A 223 12.56 9.24 9.71
N TRP A 224 12.79 8.25 8.83
CA TRP A 224 13.98 7.37 8.78
C TRP A 224 14.40 6.80 10.15
N ASN A 225 13.45 6.64 11.08
CA ASN A 225 13.69 6.26 12.47
C ASN A 225 13.18 4.83 12.74
N LYS A 226 14.07 3.84 12.62
CA LYS A 226 13.79 2.40 12.79
C LYS A 226 13.05 2.09 14.11
N ALA A 227 13.49 2.69 15.21
CA ALA A 227 12.91 2.48 16.53
C ALA A 227 11.49 3.07 16.63
N LEU A 228 11.25 4.24 16.03
CA LEU A 228 9.94 4.89 16.05
C LEU A 228 8.94 4.21 15.10
N ILE A 229 9.40 3.69 13.95
CA ILE A 229 8.64 2.84 13.04
C ILE A 229 8.22 1.54 13.75
N ARG A 230 9.13 0.89 14.48
CA ARG A 230 8.81 -0.28 15.32
C ARG A 230 7.78 0.07 16.40
N GLN A 231 7.93 1.21 17.07
CA GLN A 231 7.00 1.67 18.11
C GLN A 231 5.59 1.93 17.56
N ARG A 232 5.46 2.48 16.35
CA ARG A 232 4.19 2.62 15.61
C ARG A 232 3.54 1.25 15.42
N GLY A 233 4.28 0.28 14.89
CA GLY A 233 3.78 -1.09 14.69
C GLY A 233 3.33 -1.75 15.99
N GLN A 234 4.10 -1.61 17.06
CA GLN A 234 3.77 -2.16 18.38
C GLN A 234 2.46 -1.58 18.93
N LEU A 235 2.35 -0.25 19.04
CA LEU A 235 1.17 0.35 19.66
C LEU A 235 -0.10 0.16 18.81
N HIS A 236 0.02 0.10 17.48
CA HIS A 236 -1.07 -0.27 16.59
C HIS A 236 -1.55 -1.71 16.81
N ALA A 237 -0.64 -2.68 16.96
CA ALA A 237 -1.00 -4.07 17.26
C ALA A 237 -1.55 -4.28 18.67
N LYS A 238 -1.08 -3.50 19.64
CA LYS A 238 -1.66 -3.45 20.99
C LYS A 238 -3.14 -3.01 20.94
N GLU A 239 -3.48 -2.02 20.09
CA GLU A 239 -4.88 -1.67 19.83
C GLU A 239 -5.65 -2.83 19.18
N ALA A 240 -5.05 -3.48 18.17
CA ALA A 240 -5.68 -4.59 17.47
C ALA A 240 -6.01 -5.78 18.40
N ARG A 241 -5.06 -6.20 19.25
CA ARG A 241 -5.28 -7.27 20.25
C ARG A 241 -6.41 -6.89 21.22
N LEU A 242 -6.44 -5.64 21.69
CA LEU A 242 -7.48 -5.14 22.58
C LEU A 242 -8.86 -4.97 21.91
N LYS A 243 -8.92 -4.92 20.58
CA LYS A 243 -10.17 -5.02 19.79
C LYS A 243 -10.58 -6.46 19.46
N GLY A 244 -9.74 -7.47 19.76
CA GLY A 244 -9.98 -8.88 19.44
C GLY A 244 -9.60 -9.27 18.00
N ILE A 245 -8.66 -8.56 17.39
CA ILE A 245 -8.19 -8.79 16.01
C ILE A 245 -7.00 -9.76 16.00
N ASN A 246 -7.04 -10.77 15.12
CA ASN A 246 -5.97 -11.77 14.99
C ASN A 246 -4.87 -11.32 14.03
N ALA A 247 -5.22 -10.63 12.93
CA ALA A 247 -4.29 -10.14 11.93
C ALA A 247 -4.59 -8.71 11.48
N ILE A 248 -3.54 -7.88 11.42
CA ILE A 248 -3.56 -6.56 10.76
C ILE A 248 -3.23 -6.75 9.28
N LEU A 249 -4.02 -6.10 8.41
CA LEU A 249 -3.81 -6.08 6.95
C LEU A 249 -2.79 -4.99 6.57
N GLY A 250 -1.57 -5.15 7.08
CA GLY A 250 -0.42 -4.28 6.84
C GLY A 250 0.84 -4.76 7.59
N PRO A 251 2.00 -4.13 7.34
CA PRO A 251 2.21 -2.92 6.55
C PRO A 251 2.06 -3.11 5.02
N SER A 252 2.00 -2.00 4.29
CA SER A 252 2.10 -2.00 2.82
C SER A 252 3.53 -1.74 2.36
N MET A 253 3.90 -2.29 1.21
CA MET A 253 5.16 -2.11 0.47
C MET A 253 5.07 -2.47 -1.02
N GLY A 254 3.95 -3.04 -1.47
CA GLY A 254 3.49 -3.03 -2.85
C GLY A 254 2.19 -2.22 -2.89
N PRO A 255 2.13 -1.03 -3.52
CA PRO A 255 3.11 -0.42 -4.42
C PRO A 255 4.49 -0.15 -3.80
N LEU A 256 5.53 -0.36 -4.60
CA LEU A 256 6.88 0.14 -4.34
C LEU A 256 7.00 1.63 -4.68
N GLY A 257 6.09 2.19 -5.47
CA GLY A 257 6.08 3.59 -5.86
C GLY A 257 6.72 3.84 -7.23
N LYS A 258 6.63 2.89 -8.17
CA LYS A 258 7.08 3.03 -9.56
C LYS A 258 6.50 4.28 -10.24
N PHE A 259 5.23 4.57 -10.01
CA PHE A 259 4.52 5.71 -10.57
C PHE A 259 4.34 6.77 -9.47
N PRO A 260 4.91 7.99 -9.57
CA PRO A 260 4.80 9.01 -8.51
C PRO A 260 3.36 9.50 -8.29
N ALA A 261 2.48 9.29 -9.28
CA ALA A 261 1.05 9.58 -9.23
C ALA A 261 0.18 8.39 -8.75
N GLY A 262 0.76 7.20 -8.51
CA GLY A 262 0.05 5.99 -8.11
C GLY A 262 -0.73 6.14 -6.79
N GLY A 263 -1.99 5.68 -6.78
CA GLY A 263 -2.98 6.06 -5.78
C GLY A 263 -2.71 5.59 -4.35
N ARG A 264 -1.91 4.53 -4.16
CA ARG A 264 -1.68 3.87 -2.86
C ARG A 264 -0.25 3.94 -2.33
N ASN A 265 0.65 4.67 -2.99
CA ASN A 265 2.05 4.83 -2.57
C ASN A 265 2.20 5.26 -1.11
N TRP A 266 1.24 6.04 -0.62
CA TRP A 266 1.21 6.59 0.72
C TRP A 266 0.93 5.58 1.85
N GLU A 267 0.35 4.42 1.53
CA GLU A 267 0.25 3.29 2.47
C GLU A 267 1.61 2.61 2.69
N GLY A 268 2.47 2.63 1.67
CA GLY A 268 3.88 2.23 1.75
C GLY A 268 4.73 3.30 2.44
N PHE A 269 6.06 3.16 2.40
CA PHE A 269 7.02 3.98 3.14
C PHE A 269 7.86 4.93 2.27
N GLY A 270 7.91 4.74 0.95
CA GLY A 270 8.77 5.48 0.03
C GLY A 270 9.02 4.71 -1.28
N SER A 271 9.83 5.27 -2.18
CA SER A 271 10.14 4.70 -3.50
C SER A 271 11.42 3.85 -3.58
N ASP A 272 12.11 3.64 -2.44
CA ASP A 272 13.35 2.86 -2.39
C ASP A 272 13.17 1.50 -1.68
N PRO A 273 13.63 0.38 -2.26
CA PRO A 273 13.43 -0.96 -1.70
C PRO A 273 14.17 -1.21 -0.38
N VAL A 274 15.29 -0.53 -0.10
CA VAL A 274 16.02 -0.67 1.17
C VAL A 274 15.33 0.13 2.27
N LEU A 275 14.86 1.35 1.96
CA LEU A 275 14.03 2.11 2.90
C LEU A 275 12.72 1.38 3.22
N GLN A 276 12.01 0.92 2.18
CA GLN A 276 10.77 0.15 2.30
C GLN A 276 10.98 -1.16 3.06
N GLY A 277 12.00 -1.96 2.73
CA GLY A 277 12.27 -3.23 3.39
C GLY A 277 12.61 -3.08 4.87
N ILE A 278 13.45 -2.09 5.23
CA ILE A 278 13.74 -1.79 6.63
C ILE A 278 12.47 -1.32 7.36
N ALA A 279 11.69 -0.41 6.78
CA ALA A 279 10.49 0.13 7.43
C ALA A 279 9.37 -0.92 7.58
N ALA A 280 9.18 -1.79 6.59
CA ALA A 280 8.28 -2.93 6.67
C ALA A 280 8.72 -3.92 7.75
N ALA A 281 9.98 -4.37 7.74
CA ALA A 281 10.52 -5.29 8.73
C ALA A 281 10.45 -4.75 10.16
N GLU A 282 10.70 -3.45 10.36
CA GLU A 282 10.57 -2.82 11.67
C GLU A 282 9.10 -2.69 12.12
N THR A 283 8.18 -2.38 11.21
CA THR A 283 6.74 -2.37 11.51
C THR A 283 6.22 -3.77 11.85
N ILE A 284 6.66 -4.80 11.12
CA ILE A 284 6.31 -6.22 11.35
C ILE A 284 6.81 -6.69 12.73
N LYS A 285 8.07 -6.41 13.08
CA LYS A 285 8.61 -6.70 14.42
C LYS A 285 7.80 -6.01 15.51
N GLY A 286 7.40 -4.76 15.27
CA GLY A 286 6.49 -4.02 16.14
C GLY A 286 5.17 -4.76 16.33
N ILE A 287 4.44 -5.02 15.24
CA ILE A 287 3.12 -5.66 15.27
C ILE A 287 3.16 -7.01 16.00
N GLN A 288 4.11 -7.86 15.61
CA GLN A 288 4.18 -9.24 16.10
C GLN A 288 4.72 -9.35 17.54
N SER A 289 5.40 -8.31 18.05
CA SER A 289 5.76 -8.23 19.47
C SER A 289 4.55 -8.05 20.40
N GLU A 290 3.38 -7.66 19.85
CA GLU A 290 2.10 -7.62 20.58
C GLU A 290 1.18 -8.79 20.16
N HIS A 291 1.75 -9.90 19.69
CA HIS A 291 1.02 -11.16 19.46
C HIS A 291 -0.05 -11.13 18.36
N VAL A 292 -0.12 -10.06 17.57
CA VAL A 292 -1.00 -9.93 16.39
C VAL A 292 -0.21 -10.28 15.14
N ILE A 293 -0.85 -10.95 14.18
CA ILE A 293 -0.24 -11.33 12.90
C ILE A 293 -0.07 -10.07 12.03
N ALA A 294 1.12 -9.85 11.49
CA ALA A 294 1.34 -8.83 10.47
C ALA A 294 1.15 -9.44 9.06
N THR A 295 0.50 -8.69 8.17
CA THR A 295 0.30 -9.10 6.77
C THR A 295 1.05 -8.16 5.83
N ALA A 296 2.15 -8.61 5.23
CA ALA A 296 2.84 -7.79 4.23
C ALA A 296 2.03 -7.76 2.92
N LYS A 297 1.66 -6.56 2.46
CA LYS A 297 0.82 -6.36 1.26
C LYS A 297 1.38 -5.31 0.29
N HIS A 298 1.01 -5.29 -0.98
CA HIS A 298 0.27 -6.30 -1.74
C HIS A 298 1.28 -7.04 -2.65
N TYR A 299 1.29 -8.38 -2.60
CA TYR A 299 2.29 -9.24 -3.24
C TYR A 299 1.83 -9.66 -4.65
N ILE A 300 2.38 -9.10 -5.74
CA ILE A 300 3.48 -8.15 -5.79
C ILE A 300 3.29 -7.12 -6.91
N ALA A 301 3.93 -5.96 -6.78
CA ALA A 301 3.98 -4.91 -7.81
C ALA A 301 2.61 -4.37 -8.30
N ASN A 302 1.63 -4.24 -7.39
CA ASN A 302 0.40 -3.48 -7.67
C ASN A 302 0.69 -1.97 -7.64
N GLU A 303 1.38 -1.48 -8.67
CA GLU A 303 1.96 -0.13 -8.71
C GLU A 303 0.96 0.99 -9.06
N GLN A 304 -0.18 0.66 -9.68
CA GLN A 304 -1.26 1.60 -9.98
C GLN A 304 -2.62 0.98 -9.71
N GLU A 305 -3.62 1.80 -9.39
CA GLU A 305 -4.97 1.35 -9.11
C GLU A 305 -5.82 1.17 -10.37
N ARG A 306 -5.57 1.93 -11.44
CA ARG A 306 -6.33 1.77 -12.67
C ARG A 306 -6.08 0.40 -13.31
N PHE A 307 -7.19 -0.26 -13.65
CA PHE A 307 -7.23 -1.64 -14.16
C PHE A 307 -6.74 -2.73 -13.18
N ARG A 308 -6.60 -2.44 -11.88
CA ARG A 308 -6.19 -3.45 -10.88
C ARG A 308 -7.20 -4.61 -10.77
N GLN A 309 -8.50 -4.36 -10.90
CA GLN A 309 -9.59 -5.35 -10.82
C GLN A 309 -10.36 -5.51 -12.15
N THR A 310 -10.78 -6.75 -12.43
CA THR A 310 -11.82 -7.07 -13.43
C THR A 310 -13.08 -6.22 -13.23
N ASN A 311 -13.61 -5.68 -14.32
CA ASN A 311 -14.85 -4.90 -14.46
C ASN A 311 -14.92 -3.54 -13.74
N GLU A 312 -14.05 -3.25 -12.76
CA GLU A 312 -13.95 -1.93 -12.08
C GLU A 312 -13.85 -0.77 -13.10
N TRP A 313 -13.12 -1.02 -14.20
CA TRP A 313 -12.91 -0.09 -15.32
C TRP A 313 -13.57 -0.55 -16.64
N GLN A 314 -14.60 -1.38 -16.58
CA GLN A 314 -15.27 -2.02 -17.74
C GLN A 314 -14.37 -2.96 -18.59
N ILE A 315 -13.13 -3.23 -18.15
CA ILE A 315 -12.24 -4.21 -18.75
C ILE A 315 -12.47 -5.58 -18.09
N PRO A 316 -12.68 -6.68 -18.84
CA PRO A 316 -13.02 -7.99 -18.25
C PRO A 316 -11.87 -8.66 -17.47
N PHE A 317 -10.64 -8.16 -17.61
CA PHE A 317 -9.44 -8.69 -16.95
C PHE A 317 -8.70 -7.55 -16.25
N SER A 318 -8.06 -7.85 -15.12
CA SER A 318 -7.08 -6.94 -14.53
C SER A 318 -5.86 -6.77 -15.43
N SER A 319 -5.13 -5.67 -15.27
CA SER A 319 -3.84 -5.43 -15.93
C SER A 319 -2.79 -6.48 -15.58
N SER A 320 -1.74 -6.57 -16.41
CA SER A 320 -0.53 -7.34 -16.14
C SER A 320 0.67 -6.42 -15.98
N SER A 321 1.29 -6.46 -14.81
CA SER A 321 2.60 -5.87 -14.55
C SER A 321 3.67 -6.85 -15.02
N ASN A 322 4.37 -6.51 -16.10
CA ASN A 322 5.31 -7.40 -16.77
C ASN A 322 6.74 -7.06 -16.37
N ILE A 323 7.42 -7.98 -15.67
CA ILE A 323 8.65 -7.69 -14.92
C ILE A 323 9.70 -8.77 -15.20
N GLU A 324 10.91 -8.35 -15.59
CA GLU A 324 12.05 -9.23 -15.75
C GLU A 324 12.69 -9.62 -14.41
N ASP A 325 13.28 -10.80 -14.39
CA ASP A 325 13.71 -11.52 -13.19
C ASP A 325 14.69 -10.74 -12.30
N ARG A 326 15.64 -10.00 -12.90
CA ARG A 326 16.57 -9.14 -12.14
C ARG A 326 15.87 -7.97 -11.43
N THR A 327 14.95 -7.32 -12.11
CA THR A 327 14.19 -6.18 -11.57
C THR A 327 13.18 -6.62 -10.52
N MET A 328 12.64 -7.83 -10.63
CA MET A 328 11.88 -8.47 -9.55
C MET A 328 12.74 -8.59 -8.28
N HIS A 329 13.93 -9.20 -8.36
CA HIS A 329 14.79 -9.47 -7.20
C HIS A 329 15.45 -8.22 -6.59
N GLU A 330 15.95 -7.29 -7.41
CA GLU A 330 16.68 -6.09 -6.93
C GLU A 330 15.78 -4.92 -6.50
N LEU A 331 14.50 -4.89 -6.89
CA LEU A 331 13.53 -3.88 -6.47
C LEU A 331 12.32 -4.47 -5.72
N TYR A 332 11.38 -5.10 -6.43
CA TYR A 332 10.03 -5.34 -5.88
C TYR A 332 9.98 -6.43 -4.80
N LEU A 333 10.78 -7.51 -4.94
CA LEU A 333 10.85 -8.61 -3.99
C LEU A 333 11.65 -8.26 -2.72
N TRP A 334 12.54 -7.26 -2.80
CA TRP A 334 13.47 -6.93 -1.71
C TRP A 334 12.75 -6.55 -0.39
N PRO A 335 11.72 -5.69 -0.36
CA PRO A 335 10.95 -5.44 0.87
C PRO A 335 10.24 -6.68 1.43
N PHE A 336 9.82 -7.61 0.58
CA PHE A 336 9.24 -8.88 1.00
C PHE A 336 10.31 -9.84 1.55
N ALA A 337 11.55 -9.80 1.03
CA ALA A 337 12.67 -10.54 1.62
C ALA A 337 13.01 -10.06 3.04
N ASP A 338 13.04 -8.74 3.29
CA ASP A 338 13.17 -8.19 4.65
C ASP A 338 11.96 -8.53 5.54
N SER A 339 10.75 -8.59 4.97
CA SER A 339 9.52 -8.95 5.70
C SER A 339 9.52 -10.43 6.13
N VAL A 340 9.87 -11.36 5.24
CA VAL A 340 10.03 -12.78 5.60
C VAL A 340 11.21 -12.95 6.56
N LYS A 341 12.30 -12.18 6.41
CA LYS A 341 13.40 -12.20 7.39
C LYS A 341 13.00 -11.70 8.78
N ALA A 342 12.00 -10.83 8.86
CA ALA A 342 11.40 -10.38 10.10
C ALA A 342 10.40 -11.39 10.71
N GLY A 343 10.20 -12.55 10.07
CA GLY A 343 9.30 -13.60 10.53
C GLY A 343 7.83 -13.25 10.34
N VAL A 344 7.46 -12.54 9.26
CA VAL A 344 6.07 -12.13 8.99
C VAL A 344 5.12 -13.34 8.93
N GLY A 345 3.96 -13.24 9.60
CA GLY A 345 3.01 -14.34 9.70
C GLY A 345 2.11 -14.56 8.49
N SER A 346 1.82 -13.50 7.73
CA SER A 346 1.01 -13.61 6.50
C SER A 346 1.51 -12.71 5.37
N ILE A 347 1.19 -13.12 4.14
CA ILE A 347 1.37 -12.34 2.91
C ILE A 347 0.00 -12.21 2.24
N MET A 348 -0.32 -11.03 1.72
CA MET A 348 -1.52 -10.82 0.90
C MET A 348 -1.14 -10.71 -0.57
N CYS A 349 -1.61 -11.64 -1.41
CA CYS A 349 -1.40 -11.57 -2.86
C CYS A 349 -2.36 -10.56 -3.52
N SER A 350 -1.88 -9.86 -4.55
CA SER A 350 -2.55 -8.67 -5.12
C SER A 350 -3.55 -8.97 -6.25
N TYR A 351 -4.36 -7.96 -6.60
CA TYR A 351 -5.45 -8.06 -7.58
C TYR A 351 -5.00 -8.31 -9.02
N GLN A 352 -3.91 -7.66 -9.43
CA GLN A 352 -3.48 -7.61 -10.81
C GLN A 352 -2.63 -8.84 -11.19
N GLN A 353 -2.38 -9.01 -12.48
CA GLN A 353 -1.56 -10.10 -13.00
C GLN A 353 -0.08 -9.71 -12.98
N THR A 354 0.80 -10.70 -12.88
CA THR A 354 2.23 -10.54 -13.19
C THR A 354 2.58 -11.49 -14.33
N ASN A 355 3.19 -10.99 -15.41
CA ASN A 355 3.53 -11.75 -16.62
C ASN A 355 2.34 -12.60 -17.15
N ASN A 356 1.14 -12.00 -17.19
CA ASN A 356 -0.16 -12.60 -17.57
C ASN A 356 -0.60 -13.81 -16.72
N THR A 357 -0.32 -13.80 -15.42
CA THR A 357 -0.93 -14.74 -14.47
C THR A 357 -1.27 -14.00 -13.18
N TYR A 358 -2.53 -14.08 -12.74
CA TYR A 358 -3.06 -13.40 -11.54
C TYR A 358 -2.19 -13.68 -10.32
N SER A 359 -1.82 -12.64 -9.56
CA SER A 359 -0.82 -12.77 -8.49
C SER A 359 -1.21 -13.82 -7.44
N CYS A 360 -2.51 -13.93 -7.11
CA CYS A 360 -3.05 -14.98 -6.23
C CYS A 360 -3.17 -16.40 -6.84
N GLY A 361 -2.84 -16.59 -8.12
CA GLY A 361 -2.73 -17.89 -8.78
C GLY A 361 -1.35 -18.13 -9.42
N ASN A 362 -0.35 -17.32 -9.07
CA ASN A 362 0.94 -17.30 -9.74
C ASN A 362 1.97 -18.21 -9.07
N ALA A 363 2.17 -19.41 -9.63
CA ALA A 363 3.05 -20.42 -9.07
C ALA A 363 4.52 -19.96 -8.95
N LYS A 364 5.06 -19.25 -9.96
CA LYS A 364 6.44 -18.71 -9.88
C LYS A 364 6.57 -17.71 -8.71
N LEU A 365 5.60 -16.82 -8.52
CA LEU A 365 5.64 -15.86 -7.41
C LEU A 365 5.45 -16.52 -6.04
N ILE A 366 4.40 -17.32 -5.85
CA ILE A 366 4.02 -17.84 -4.54
C ILE A 366 4.84 -19.08 -4.16
N ASN A 367 4.93 -20.08 -5.03
CA ASN A 367 5.70 -21.30 -4.75
C ASN A 367 7.21 -21.06 -4.93
N GLY A 368 7.60 -20.43 -6.04
CA GLY A 368 9.02 -20.20 -6.37
C GLY A 368 9.67 -19.13 -5.51
N LEU A 369 9.29 -17.87 -5.69
CA LEU A 369 9.96 -16.74 -5.03
C LEU A 369 9.64 -16.69 -3.53
N LEU A 370 8.37 -16.79 -3.13
CA LEU A 370 7.98 -16.61 -1.73
C LEU A 370 8.22 -17.86 -0.85
N LYS A 371 7.66 -19.02 -1.22
CA LYS A 371 7.72 -20.22 -0.37
C LYS A 371 9.04 -20.98 -0.46
N ASP A 372 9.65 -21.12 -1.65
CA ASP A 372 10.95 -21.80 -1.78
C ASP A 372 12.15 -20.87 -1.58
N GLU A 373 12.28 -19.79 -2.36
CA GLU A 373 13.45 -18.92 -2.28
C GLU A 373 13.47 -18.13 -0.97
N LEU A 374 12.49 -17.27 -0.71
CA LEU A 374 12.42 -16.52 0.54
C LEU A 374 12.11 -17.39 1.77
N GLY A 375 11.79 -18.67 1.59
CA GLY A 375 11.59 -19.65 2.67
C GLY A 375 10.41 -19.32 3.59
N PHE A 376 9.32 -18.77 3.04
CA PHE A 376 8.17 -18.27 3.82
C PHE A 376 7.37 -19.39 4.52
N GLN A 377 7.24 -19.25 5.84
CA GLN A 377 6.62 -20.24 6.74
C GLN A 377 5.17 -19.92 7.13
N GLY A 378 4.72 -18.68 6.92
CA GLY A 378 3.35 -18.26 7.22
C GLY A 378 2.34 -18.73 6.16
N PHE A 379 1.19 -18.06 6.09
CA PHE A 379 0.15 -18.34 5.10
C PHE A 379 -0.05 -17.19 4.10
N VAL A 380 -0.41 -17.53 2.86
CA VAL A 380 -0.76 -16.57 1.81
C VAL A 380 -2.28 -16.40 1.74
N MET A 381 -2.76 -15.18 2.01
CA MET A 381 -4.16 -14.79 1.80
C MET A 381 -4.35 -14.05 0.47
N SER A 382 -5.55 -14.06 -0.09
CA SER A 382 -5.92 -13.14 -1.17
C SER A 382 -6.27 -11.75 -0.65
N ASP A 383 -6.01 -10.71 -1.45
CA ASP A 383 -6.78 -9.46 -1.37
C ASP A 383 -8.25 -9.72 -1.79
N TRP A 384 -9.17 -8.79 -1.55
CA TRP A 384 -10.62 -9.07 -1.49
C TRP A 384 -11.25 -9.32 -2.87
N LEU A 385 -11.50 -10.59 -3.21
CA LEU A 385 -11.82 -11.11 -4.56
C LEU A 385 -10.63 -11.16 -5.56
N ALA A 386 -9.38 -11.05 -5.08
CA ALA A 386 -8.19 -11.25 -5.91
C ALA A 386 -7.98 -12.72 -6.33
N GLN A 387 -8.60 -13.69 -5.66
CA GLN A 387 -8.69 -15.05 -6.17
C GLN A 387 -9.59 -15.07 -7.41
N ARG A 388 -9.01 -15.37 -8.59
CA ARG A 388 -9.77 -15.48 -9.86
C ARG A 388 -9.91 -16.91 -10.38
N GLU A 389 -9.25 -17.88 -9.74
CA GLU A 389 -9.22 -19.28 -10.13
C GLU A 389 -9.37 -20.20 -8.90
N GLY A 390 -9.98 -21.37 -9.06
CA GLY A 390 -10.14 -22.37 -8.01
C GLY A 390 -8.89 -23.24 -7.83
N VAL A 391 -8.90 -24.42 -8.44
CA VAL A 391 -7.84 -25.44 -8.29
C VAL A 391 -6.44 -24.88 -8.54
N ASN A 392 -6.23 -24.18 -9.67
CA ASN A 392 -4.94 -23.59 -10.03
C ASN A 392 -4.36 -22.70 -8.94
N ALA A 393 -5.16 -21.83 -8.31
CA ALA A 393 -4.69 -20.93 -7.26
C ALA A 393 -4.21 -21.68 -6.00
N ILE A 394 -4.95 -22.73 -5.63
CA ILE A 394 -4.61 -23.59 -4.49
C ILE A 394 -3.30 -24.36 -4.77
N LEU A 395 -3.12 -24.89 -5.99
CA LEU A 395 -1.89 -25.59 -6.40
C LEU A 395 -0.69 -24.65 -6.58
N ALA A 396 -0.95 -23.41 -7.03
CA ALA A 396 0.02 -22.32 -7.10
C ALA A 396 0.42 -21.77 -5.73
N GLY A 397 -0.25 -22.20 -4.65
CA GLY A 397 0.18 -21.99 -3.27
C GLY A 397 -0.63 -20.99 -2.46
N LEU A 398 -1.82 -20.57 -2.91
CA LEU A 398 -2.76 -19.82 -2.07
C LEU A 398 -3.19 -20.68 -0.86
N ASP A 399 -3.20 -20.09 0.34
CA ASP A 399 -3.55 -20.80 1.57
C ASP A 399 -4.90 -20.36 2.16
N MET A 400 -5.28 -19.09 1.95
CA MET A 400 -6.53 -18.52 2.46
C MET A 400 -7.22 -17.63 1.41
N THR A 401 -8.52 -17.78 1.22
CA THR A 401 -9.31 -16.85 0.39
C THR A 401 -10.09 -15.84 1.25
N MET A 402 -10.09 -14.58 0.82
CA MET A 402 -10.81 -13.46 1.46
C MET A 402 -11.53 -12.59 0.41
N PRO A 403 -12.74 -12.09 0.72
CA PRO A 403 -13.55 -12.36 1.92
C PRO A 403 -14.17 -13.77 1.93
N GLY A 404 -13.96 -14.55 0.87
CA GLY A 404 -14.42 -15.93 0.73
C GLY A 404 -15.32 -16.16 -0.48
N ASP A 405 -16.09 -15.14 -0.90
CA ASP A 405 -16.86 -15.16 -2.15
C ASP A 405 -15.92 -15.35 -3.35
N GLY A 406 -16.43 -15.86 -4.47
CA GLY A 406 -15.62 -16.19 -5.65
C GLY A 406 -15.36 -14.99 -6.56
N LEU A 407 -16.13 -14.89 -7.65
CA LEU A 407 -15.88 -13.89 -8.69
C LEU A 407 -16.64 -12.58 -8.50
N LEU A 408 -17.67 -12.56 -7.63
CA LEU A 408 -18.54 -11.43 -7.31
C LEU A 408 -18.70 -11.27 -5.79
N TRP A 409 -19.20 -10.12 -5.33
CA TRP A 409 -19.47 -9.86 -3.92
C TRP A 409 -20.82 -10.42 -3.46
N GLN A 410 -20.84 -11.10 -2.31
CA GLN A 410 -22.06 -11.56 -1.60
C GLN A 410 -22.99 -12.47 -2.42
N ASP A 411 -22.44 -13.32 -3.29
CA ASP A 411 -23.17 -14.41 -3.92
C ASP A 411 -22.99 -15.76 -3.19
N ALA A 412 -21.95 -15.87 -2.36
CA ALA A 412 -21.49 -17.11 -1.72
C ALA A 412 -21.07 -18.24 -2.68
N ASP A 413 -20.81 -17.94 -3.96
CA ASP A 413 -20.27 -18.90 -4.94
C ASP A 413 -18.74 -18.95 -4.84
N SER A 414 -18.25 -19.53 -3.73
CA SER A 414 -16.82 -19.54 -3.39
C SER A 414 -15.99 -20.40 -4.34
N LEU A 415 -14.82 -19.87 -4.73
CA LEU A 415 -13.77 -20.63 -5.43
C LEU A 415 -13.00 -21.60 -4.51
N MET A 416 -13.22 -21.55 -3.20
CA MET A 416 -12.76 -22.53 -2.21
C MET A 416 -13.98 -23.11 -1.49
N GLY A 417 -14.04 -23.20 -0.15
CA GLY A 417 -15.22 -23.69 0.56
C GLY A 417 -15.73 -25.04 0.00
N PRO A 418 -16.96 -25.12 -0.55
CA PRO A 418 -17.50 -26.36 -1.10
C PRO A 418 -16.77 -26.83 -2.37
N VAL A 419 -16.14 -25.93 -3.14
CA VAL A 419 -15.27 -26.29 -4.28
C VAL A 419 -14.00 -26.97 -3.79
N LEU A 420 -13.40 -26.49 -2.70
CA LEU A 420 -12.20 -27.10 -2.10
C LEU A 420 -12.51 -28.48 -1.50
N SER A 421 -13.65 -28.63 -0.80
CA SER A 421 -14.14 -29.94 -0.33
C SER A 421 -14.32 -30.95 -1.47
N ARG A 422 -14.99 -30.55 -2.57
CA ARG A 422 -15.09 -31.40 -3.77
C ARG A 422 -13.73 -31.71 -4.38
N GLY A 423 -12.84 -30.72 -4.43
CA GLY A 423 -11.52 -30.84 -5.05
C GLY A 423 -10.62 -31.87 -4.37
N VAL A 424 -10.68 -31.97 -3.05
CA VAL A 424 -9.96 -33.01 -2.30
C VAL A 424 -10.60 -34.39 -2.51
N LEU A 425 -11.93 -34.48 -2.48
CA LEU A 425 -12.65 -35.75 -2.66
C LEU A 425 -12.52 -36.35 -4.07
N ASN A 426 -12.39 -35.53 -5.11
CA ASN A 426 -12.18 -35.98 -6.49
C ASN A 426 -10.70 -35.97 -6.93
N ALA A 427 -9.77 -35.81 -5.97
CA ALA A 427 -8.32 -35.81 -6.18
C ALA A 427 -7.79 -34.75 -7.18
N SER A 428 -8.48 -33.63 -7.37
CA SER A 428 -7.95 -32.44 -8.06
C SER A 428 -7.14 -31.51 -7.14
N ILE A 429 -7.28 -31.67 -5.83
CA ILE A 429 -6.43 -31.08 -4.79
C ILE A 429 -5.83 -32.21 -3.95
N PRO A 430 -4.50 -32.38 -3.89
CA PRO A 430 -3.87 -33.35 -3.00
C PRO A 430 -4.21 -33.09 -1.52
N VAL A 431 -4.43 -34.16 -0.77
CA VAL A 431 -4.68 -34.11 0.69
C VAL A 431 -3.54 -33.42 1.44
N GLU A 432 -2.30 -33.56 0.97
CA GLU A 432 -1.13 -32.83 1.47
C GLU A 432 -1.26 -31.30 1.34
N ARG A 433 -1.80 -30.78 0.22
CA ARG A 433 -1.96 -29.34 -0.02
C ARG A 433 -2.91 -28.73 1.02
N ILE A 434 -4.10 -29.30 1.22
CA ILE A 434 -5.05 -28.82 2.24
C ILE A 434 -4.52 -28.99 3.67
N ASN A 435 -3.73 -30.04 3.94
CA ASN A 435 -3.06 -30.18 5.23
C ASN A 435 -2.03 -29.06 5.46
N ASP A 436 -1.16 -28.73 4.49
CA ASP A 436 -0.18 -27.64 4.62
C ASP A 436 -0.85 -26.26 4.71
N MET A 437 -1.91 -25.98 3.94
CA MET A 437 -2.67 -24.71 4.04
C MET A 437 -3.23 -24.50 5.45
N ALA A 438 -3.94 -25.50 5.99
CA ALA A 438 -4.46 -25.45 7.35
C ALA A 438 -3.34 -25.38 8.39
N THR A 439 -2.24 -26.10 8.19
CA THR A 439 -1.08 -26.09 9.10
C THR A 439 -0.37 -24.75 9.12
N ARG A 440 -0.16 -24.09 7.97
CA ARG A 440 0.40 -22.73 7.88
C ARG A 440 -0.40 -21.72 8.70
N ILE A 441 -1.73 -21.74 8.57
CA ILE A 441 -2.62 -20.82 9.29
C ILE A 441 -2.64 -21.11 10.80
N VAL A 442 -2.78 -22.39 11.19
CA VAL A 442 -2.79 -22.80 12.61
C VAL A 442 -1.41 -22.62 13.27
N ALA A 443 -0.32 -22.86 12.55
CA ALA A 443 1.04 -22.60 13.05
C ALA A 443 1.24 -21.11 13.24
N THR A 444 0.78 -20.26 12.33
CA THR A 444 0.86 -18.79 12.50
C THR A 444 0.07 -18.32 13.74
N TYR A 445 -1.10 -18.88 14.00
CA TYR A 445 -1.88 -18.64 15.23
C TYR A 445 -1.09 -19.02 16.51
N TYR A 446 -0.42 -20.18 16.51
CA TYR A 446 0.44 -20.61 17.63
C TYR A 446 1.78 -19.86 17.74
N GLN A 447 2.37 -19.43 16.61
CA GLN A 447 3.64 -18.71 16.55
C GLN A 447 3.58 -17.40 17.34
N PHE A 448 2.42 -16.75 17.32
CA PHE A 448 2.18 -15.52 18.05
C PHE A 448 1.40 -15.73 19.37
N ASN A 449 1.26 -16.97 19.84
CA ASN A 449 0.61 -17.34 21.12
C ASN A 449 -0.85 -16.88 21.23
N GLN A 450 -1.62 -16.90 20.14
CA GLN A 450 -3.02 -16.46 20.14
C GLN A 450 -3.98 -17.47 20.82
N ASP A 451 -3.46 -18.61 21.25
CA ASP A 451 -4.11 -19.57 22.15
C ASP A 451 -4.04 -19.17 23.63
N ASN A 452 -3.13 -18.25 24.02
CA ASN A 452 -2.99 -17.81 25.39
C ASN A 452 -4.16 -16.92 25.85
N LYS A 453 -4.92 -17.41 26.83
CA LYS A 453 -6.09 -16.75 27.41
C LYS A 453 -5.80 -15.51 28.26
N GLU A 454 -4.54 -15.24 28.58
CA GLU A 454 -4.12 -13.97 29.19
C GLU A 454 -3.86 -12.87 28.14
N LEU A 455 -3.70 -13.25 26.86
CA LEU A 455 -3.48 -12.33 25.73
C LEU A 455 -4.73 -12.14 24.87
N PHE A 456 -5.50 -13.22 24.66
CA PHE A 456 -6.73 -13.25 23.88
C PHE A 456 -7.82 -14.00 24.67
N ASP A 457 -8.83 -13.27 25.17
CA ASP A 457 -9.94 -13.85 25.95
C ASP A 457 -10.65 -15.02 25.23
N GLY A 458 -10.82 -14.90 23.91
CA GLY A 458 -11.64 -15.80 23.09
C GLY A 458 -13.13 -15.44 23.08
N GLU A 459 -13.49 -14.21 23.43
CA GLU A 459 -14.80 -13.65 23.05
C GLU A 459 -14.80 -13.12 21.60
N GLY A 460 -13.62 -13.01 20.98
CA GLY A 460 -13.44 -12.56 19.60
C GLY A 460 -13.48 -11.03 19.45
N PRO A 461 -13.68 -10.51 18.24
CA PRO A 461 -13.71 -9.07 17.97
C PRO A 461 -14.85 -8.38 18.74
N ASN A 462 -14.51 -7.26 19.39
CA ASN A 462 -15.43 -6.51 20.26
C ASN A 462 -16.04 -5.25 19.64
N PHE A 463 -15.93 -5.13 18.32
CA PHE A 463 -16.49 -4.07 17.47
C PHE A 463 -16.99 -4.69 16.15
N SER A 464 -17.86 -3.99 15.41
CA SER A 464 -18.36 -4.41 14.11
C SER A 464 -17.93 -3.48 12.99
N SER A 465 -17.45 -4.05 11.88
CA SER A 465 -17.10 -3.29 10.68
C SER A 465 -18.31 -2.73 9.89
N TRP A 466 -19.54 -3.09 10.29
CA TRP A 466 -20.75 -2.88 9.47
C TRP A 466 -21.88 -2.16 10.20
N VAL A 467 -21.79 -2.04 11.53
CA VAL A 467 -22.85 -1.54 12.41
C VAL A 467 -22.20 -0.65 13.45
N ASN A 468 -22.66 0.60 13.59
CA ASN A 468 -22.17 1.53 14.61
C ASN A 468 -22.97 1.44 15.93
N ASP A 469 -24.17 0.86 15.89
CA ASP A 469 -25.01 0.63 17.07
C ASP A 469 -24.43 -0.45 17.99
N LYS A 470 -24.78 -0.40 19.27
CA LYS A 470 -24.37 -1.42 20.25
C LYS A 470 -24.81 -2.85 19.85
N GLU A 471 -26.02 -2.97 19.30
CA GLU A 471 -26.66 -4.26 19.01
C GLU A 471 -26.97 -4.40 17.52
N GLY A 472 -26.67 -5.57 16.97
CA GLY A 472 -26.77 -5.84 15.54
C GLY A 472 -26.92 -7.34 15.25
N TYR A 473 -26.95 -7.70 13.97
CA TYR A 473 -26.77 -9.11 13.57
C TYR A 473 -25.30 -9.49 13.69
N LEU A 474 -25.02 -10.70 14.18
CA LEU A 474 -23.64 -11.24 14.22
C LEU A 474 -23.09 -11.56 12.81
N HIS A 475 -24.00 -11.74 11.84
CA HIS A 475 -23.72 -12.05 10.44
C HIS A 475 -24.45 -11.01 9.56
N PHE A 476 -23.88 -9.80 9.46
CA PHE A 476 -24.55 -8.66 8.84
C PHE A 476 -24.95 -8.91 7.38
N GLY A 477 -24.06 -9.51 6.58
CA GLY A 477 -24.25 -9.82 5.17
C GLY A 477 -25.39 -10.80 4.86
N ALA A 478 -25.83 -11.59 5.85
CA ALA A 478 -27.01 -12.46 5.70
C ALA A 478 -28.33 -11.67 5.71
N GLY A 479 -28.39 -10.55 6.45
CA GLY A 479 -29.60 -9.77 6.72
C GLY A 479 -30.58 -10.41 7.74
N GLU A 480 -30.26 -11.61 8.23
CA GLU A 480 -31.04 -12.39 9.18
C GLU A 480 -30.14 -13.11 10.22
N GLY A 481 -30.73 -13.98 11.04
CA GLY A 481 -29.99 -14.81 11.99
C GLY A 481 -29.88 -14.20 13.39
N PRO A 482 -28.88 -14.63 14.20
CA PRO A 482 -28.75 -14.19 15.59
C PRO A 482 -28.40 -12.70 15.69
N LYS A 483 -28.99 -12.04 16.68
CA LYS A 483 -28.61 -10.69 17.12
C LYS A 483 -27.93 -10.74 18.49
N GLY A 484 -27.02 -9.81 18.72
CA GLY A 484 -26.30 -9.66 19.98
C GLY A 484 -25.64 -8.29 20.10
N VAL A 485 -24.83 -8.12 21.16
CA VAL A 485 -23.96 -6.95 21.29
C VAL A 485 -22.82 -7.08 20.28
N VAL A 486 -22.76 -6.15 19.33
CA VAL A 486 -21.76 -6.12 18.26
C VAL A 486 -20.69 -5.05 18.47
N ASN A 487 -20.97 -4.02 19.28
CA ASN A 487 -19.97 -3.06 19.73
C ASN A 487 -19.93 -2.99 21.26
N LYS A 488 -18.74 -3.18 21.83
CA LYS A 488 -18.45 -2.95 23.25
C LYS A 488 -17.85 -1.56 23.53
N PHE A 489 -17.54 -0.76 22.49
CA PHE A 489 -16.97 0.60 22.55
C PHE A 489 -15.68 0.68 23.39
N ILE A 490 -14.78 -0.31 23.23
CA ILE A 490 -13.54 -0.40 23.99
C ILE A 490 -12.54 0.66 23.51
N ASP A 491 -12.17 1.56 24.41
CA ASP A 491 -11.16 2.60 24.17
C ASP A 491 -9.73 2.05 24.33
N VAL A 492 -9.01 1.97 23.22
CA VAL A 492 -7.71 1.28 23.11
C VAL A 492 -6.51 2.22 22.98
N GLN A 493 -6.74 3.53 22.83
CA GLN A 493 -5.75 4.58 22.53
C GLN A 493 -4.71 4.86 23.65
N GLY A 494 -4.77 4.16 24.79
CA GLY A 494 -3.97 4.48 25.97
C GLY A 494 -4.35 5.83 26.63
N LYS A 495 -3.77 6.14 27.80
CA LYS A 495 -4.16 7.32 28.60
C LYS A 495 -2.97 7.97 29.31
N GLY A 496 -3.06 9.29 29.52
CA GLY A 496 -2.01 10.06 30.18
C GLY A 496 -0.69 9.99 29.43
N LYS A 497 0.40 9.65 30.13
CA LYS A 497 1.75 9.45 29.54
C LYS A 497 1.81 8.30 28.53
N ASP A 498 0.87 7.35 28.59
CA ASP A 498 0.84 6.13 27.77
C ASP A 498 -0.18 6.27 26.62
N ALA A 499 -0.67 7.49 26.35
CA ALA A 499 -1.58 7.78 25.25
C ALA A 499 -0.85 7.69 23.89
N HIS A 500 -1.36 6.85 23.01
CA HIS A 500 -0.79 6.51 21.71
C HIS A 500 -0.68 7.75 20.78
N GLY A 501 -1.59 8.73 20.94
CA GLY A 501 -1.51 10.05 20.29
C GLY A 501 -0.18 10.79 20.52
N ILE A 502 0.51 10.58 21.65
CA ILE A 502 1.84 11.17 21.90
C ILE A 502 2.87 10.62 20.89
N VAL A 503 2.78 9.34 20.57
CA VAL A 503 3.68 8.68 19.60
C VAL A 503 3.25 9.02 18.16
N ALA A 504 1.95 9.09 17.88
CA ALA A 504 1.43 9.58 16.59
C ALA A 504 1.95 11.01 16.28
N ARG A 505 1.85 11.93 17.24
CA ARG A 505 2.40 13.29 17.15
C ARG A 505 3.91 13.28 16.90
N LYS A 506 4.66 12.44 17.63
CA LYS A 506 6.11 12.32 17.46
C LYS A 506 6.50 11.82 16.05
N ILE A 507 5.79 10.81 15.54
CA ILE A 507 6.00 10.29 14.16
C ILE A 507 5.71 11.40 13.14
N ALA A 508 4.60 12.12 13.26
CA ALA A 508 4.27 13.22 12.37
C ALA A 508 5.31 14.36 12.42
N ALA A 509 5.81 14.72 13.60
CA ALA A 509 6.82 15.77 13.76
C ALA A 509 8.21 15.34 13.23
N GLU A 510 8.63 14.10 13.48
CA GLU A 510 9.88 13.55 12.92
C GLU A 510 9.79 13.25 11.41
N GLY A 511 8.59 13.00 10.87
CA GLY A 511 8.32 12.75 9.44
C GLY A 511 7.97 14.00 8.63
N THR A 512 7.92 15.16 9.29
CA THR A 512 7.77 16.47 8.65
C THR A 512 9.14 16.92 8.09
N VAL A 513 9.19 17.17 6.79
CA VAL A 513 10.42 17.53 6.06
C VAL A 513 10.45 19.03 5.81
N LEU A 514 11.51 19.70 6.26
CA LEU A 514 11.78 21.09 5.91
C LEU A 514 12.54 21.13 4.58
N LEU A 515 11.89 21.64 3.52
CA LEU A 515 12.44 21.69 2.16
C LEU A 515 13.12 23.02 1.83
N LYS A 516 12.66 24.11 2.45
CA LYS A 516 13.23 25.46 2.28
C LYS A 516 13.15 26.24 3.59
N ASN A 517 14.19 26.99 3.91
CA ASN A 517 14.22 27.96 5.02
C ASN A 517 15.19 29.10 4.68
N GLU A 518 14.68 30.21 4.15
CA GLU A 518 15.46 31.41 3.81
C GLU A 518 15.44 32.42 4.96
N GLY A 519 16.61 33.02 5.24
CA GLY A 519 16.75 34.09 6.23
C GLY A 519 16.41 33.65 7.66
N ASP A 520 16.52 32.35 7.95
CA ASP A 520 16.23 31.70 9.23
C ASP A 520 14.84 32.08 9.79
N ILE A 521 13.83 32.22 8.92
CA ILE A 521 12.45 32.53 9.30
C ILE A 521 11.84 31.45 10.22
N LEU A 522 12.27 30.20 10.07
CA LEU A 522 12.00 29.10 11.00
C LEU A 522 13.24 28.74 11.81
N PRO A 523 13.10 28.44 13.12
CA PRO A 523 11.85 28.33 13.87
C PRO A 523 11.29 29.69 14.32
N LEU A 524 9.96 29.79 14.34
CA LEU A 524 9.22 30.98 14.78
C LEU A 524 9.45 31.24 16.28
N GLN A 525 9.96 32.42 16.63
CA GLN A 525 10.13 32.81 18.02
C GLN A 525 8.80 33.30 18.60
N ARG A 526 8.27 32.61 19.62
CA ARG A 526 6.87 32.82 20.10
C ARG A 526 6.54 34.29 20.40
N GLY A 527 7.40 35.01 21.11
CA GLY A 527 7.21 36.43 21.46
C GLY A 527 7.57 37.46 20.38
N GLN A 528 8.05 37.05 19.20
CA GLN A 528 8.35 37.98 18.09
C GLN A 528 7.08 38.55 17.43
N TRP A 529 5.94 37.88 17.63
CA TRP A 529 4.70 38.12 16.87
C TRP A 529 3.65 38.93 17.63
N LYS A 530 4.00 39.44 18.81
CA LYS A 530 3.14 40.29 19.66
C LYS A 530 2.54 41.46 18.89
N GLY A 531 1.21 41.47 18.74
CA GLY A 531 0.47 42.51 18.02
C GLY A 531 0.71 42.55 16.50
N LYS A 532 1.50 41.62 15.95
CA LYS A 532 1.67 41.43 14.50
C LYS A 532 0.44 40.79 13.88
N LYS A 533 0.27 40.96 12.57
CA LYS A 533 -0.80 40.33 11.79
C LYS A 533 -0.30 39.01 11.17
N VAL A 534 -1.05 37.94 11.34
CA VAL A 534 -0.71 36.60 10.84
C VAL A 534 -1.87 36.05 10.01
N GLY A 535 -1.61 35.84 8.72
CA GLY A 535 -2.58 35.29 7.78
C GLY A 535 -2.45 33.77 7.63
N ILE A 536 -3.57 33.06 7.62
CA ILE A 536 -3.63 31.61 7.39
C ILE A 536 -4.56 31.35 6.20
N TYR A 537 -3.99 30.89 5.10
CA TYR A 537 -4.66 30.77 3.81
C TYR A 537 -4.69 29.32 3.35
N GLY A 538 -5.84 28.90 2.81
CA GLY A 538 -6.05 27.57 2.24
C GLY A 538 -6.97 26.68 3.08
N GLU A 539 -7.83 25.95 2.40
CA GLU A 539 -8.79 24.99 2.96
C GLU A 539 -8.09 23.90 3.79
N ASP A 540 -6.87 23.51 3.37
CA ASP A 540 -6.04 22.51 4.03
C ASP A 540 -5.53 22.93 5.44
N ALA A 541 -5.68 24.20 5.81
CA ALA A 541 -5.48 24.63 7.20
C ALA A 541 -6.64 24.22 8.14
N GLY A 542 -7.83 23.95 7.58
CA GLY A 542 -9.11 23.95 8.29
C GLY A 542 -9.76 22.58 8.54
N PRO A 543 -10.92 22.55 9.23
CA PRO A 543 -11.62 21.33 9.62
C PRO A 543 -12.56 20.76 8.55
N GLY A 544 -12.78 21.48 7.45
CA GLY A 544 -13.82 21.14 6.47
C GLY A 544 -15.19 20.95 7.13
N LYS A 545 -15.82 19.82 6.85
CA LYS A 545 -17.09 19.33 7.44
C LYS A 545 -16.88 18.33 8.58
N GLY A 546 -15.63 18.13 9.02
CA GLY A 546 -15.22 17.12 9.99
C GLY A 546 -14.48 15.92 9.35
N ALA A 547 -13.57 15.31 10.10
CA ALA A 547 -12.62 14.31 9.60
C ALA A 547 -13.27 13.06 8.99
N ASN A 548 -14.35 12.57 9.62
CA ASN A 548 -15.04 11.33 9.20
C ASN A 548 -16.26 11.60 8.30
N TYR A 549 -16.38 12.81 7.73
CA TYR A 549 -17.55 13.20 6.92
C TYR A 549 -17.74 12.35 5.66
N CYS A 550 -16.64 11.95 5.00
CA CYS A 550 -16.64 11.00 3.88
C CYS A 550 -16.27 9.59 4.35
N VAL A 551 -16.98 8.59 3.84
CA VAL A 551 -16.72 7.15 4.07
C VAL A 551 -15.34 6.80 3.49
N ASP A 552 -14.57 5.96 4.19
CA ASP A 552 -13.20 5.55 3.82
C ASP A 552 -12.27 6.73 3.45
N ARG A 553 -12.57 7.93 3.98
CA ARG A 553 -11.93 9.22 3.69
C ARG A 553 -11.94 9.64 2.22
N GLY A 554 -12.84 9.09 1.39
CA GLY A 554 -12.95 9.37 -0.05
C GLY A 554 -13.48 10.76 -0.43
N CYS A 555 -12.87 11.83 0.09
CA CYS A 555 -12.95 13.20 -0.44
C CYS A 555 -11.87 14.10 0.19
N ASN A 556 -11.19 14.91 -0.61
CA ASN A 556 -10.17 15.85 -0.18
C ASN A 556 -10.82 17.14 0.34
N GLN A 557 -11.28 17.16 1.60
CA GLN A 557 -11.91 18.34 2.22
C GLN A 557 -11.39 18.67 3.62
N GLY A 558 -11.05 19.95 3.84
CA GLY A 558 -10.26 20.39 4.99
C GLY A 558 -8.79 19.97 4.89
N THR A 559 -8.14 19.83 6.04
CA THR A 559 -6.75 19.38 6.18
C THR A 559 -6.56 17.89 5.84
N LEU A 560 -5.59 17.59 4.99
CA LEU A 560 -5.33 16.23 4.53
C LEU A 560 -4.43 15.45 5.52
N ALA A 561 -5.03 14.53 6.28
CA ALA A 561 -4.34 13.75 7.30
C ALA A 561 -4.14 12.25 6.95
N SER A 562 -4.83 11.76 5.92
CA SER A 562 -4.81 10.40 5.35
C SER A 562 -5.31 10.49 3.90
N GLY A 563 -4.85 9.61 3.01
CA GLY A 563 -5.55 9.34 1.75
C GLY A 563 -6.76 8.43 1.97
N TRP A 564 -7.38 7.93 0.89
CA TRP A 564 -8.64 7.17 0.94
C TRP A 564 -8.56 5.67 0.60
N GLY A 565 -9.60 4.92 1.01
CA GLY A 565 -9.80 3.51 0.69
C GLY A 565 -9.56 2.56 1.87
N SER A 566 -9.22 1.29 1.61
CA SER A 566 -8.93 0.29 2.66
C SER A 566 -7.76 0.66 3.56
N GLY A 567 -6.82 1.47 3.08
CA GLY A 567 -5.74 2.02 3.90
C GLY A 567 -6.20 3.02 4.96
N ALA A 568 -7.38 3.63 4.80
CA ALA A 568 -7.87 4.73 5.62
C ALA A 568 -8.71 4.26 6.84
N VAL A 569 -8.81 5.13 7.86
CA VAL A 569 -9.40 4.78 9.17
C VAL A 569 -10.25 5.91 9.72
N GLU A 570 -11.10 5.62 10.70
CA GLU A 570 -11.90 6.62 11.42
C GLU A 570 -11.00 7.41 12.40
N PHE A 571 -11.08 8.73 12.34
CA PHE A 571 -10.37 9.61 13.27
C PHE A 571 -11.14 9.71 14.60
N PRO A 572 -10.52 9.46 15.76
CA PRO A 572 -11.14 9.73 17.07
C PRO A 572 -11.26 11.25 17.33
N TYR A 573 -10.33 12.01 16.75
CA TYR A 573 -10.33 13.46 16.59
C TYR A 573 -9.32 13.81 15.47
N LEU A 574 -9.29 15.07 15.01
CA LEU A 574 -8.25 15.57 14.12
C LEU A 574 -7.94 17.02 14.47
N ILE A 575 -6.74 17.28 15.00
CA ILE A 575 -6.32 18.65 15.32
C ILE A 575 -5.83 19.33 14.05
N THR A 576 -6.52 20.39 13.64
CA THR A 576 -6.22 21.11 12.40
C THR A 576 -5.01 22.03 12.54
N PRO A 577 -4.27 22.32 11.45
CA PRO A 577 -3.21 23.33 11.46
C PRO A 577 -3.65 24.69 11.98
N LEU A 578 -4.85 25.16 11.59
CA LEU A 578 -5.42 26.43 12.06
C LEU A 578 -5.60 26.44 13.58
N GLU A 579 -6.29 25.44 14.15
CA GLU A 579 -6.53 25.36 15.60
C GLU A 579 -5.21 25.28 16.38
N ALA A 580 -4.27 24.46 15.90
CA ALA A 580 -2.96 24.31 16.53
C ALA A 580 -2.13 25.60 16.47
N LEU A 581 -2.16 26.32 15.34
CA LEU A 581 -1.47 27.61 15.17
C LEU A 581 -2.03 28.65 16.13
N GLU A 582 -3.34 28.93 16.08
CA GLU A 582 -4.00 29.89 16.97
C GLU A 582 -3.66 29.60 18.43
N ARG A 583 -3.87 28.35 18.89
CA ARG A 583 -3.60 27.92 20.26
C ARG A 583 -2.11 28.01 20.64
N SER A 584 -1.18 27.92 19.68
CA SER A 584 0.26 27.95 19.92
C SER A 584 0.84 29.36 20.07
N PHE A 585 0.30 30.35 19.35
CA PHE A 585 0.58 31.76 19.61
C PHE A 585 -0.14 32.24 20.88
N ASN A 586 -1.35 31.73 21.17
CA ASN A 586 -2.17 32.15 22.31
C ASN A 586 -1.67 31.65 23.69
N LYS A 587 -0.49 31.01 23.79
CA LYS A 587 0.08 30.49 25.06
C LYS A 587 0.39 31.59 26.10
N SER A 588 0.45 32.86 25.70
CA SER A 588 0.55 34.02 26.61
C SER A 588 -0.48 35.09 26.24
N LYS A 589 -1.30 35.51 27.20
CA LYS A 589 -2.40 36.48 26.98
C LYS A 589 -1.93 37.87 26.56
N ASP A 590 -0.69 38.23 26.91
CA ASP A 590 -0.11 39.52 26.58
C ASP A 590 0.60 39.53 25.22
N ASP A 591 0.65 38.40 24.50
CA ASP A 591 1.56 38.16 23.37
C ASP A 591 0.84 37.91 22.03
N LEU A 592 -0.47 38.11 22.01
CA LEU A 592 -1.36 37.71 20.92
C LEU A 592 -1.04 38.43 19.59
N PRO A 593 -0.83 37.71 18.48
CA PRO A 593 -0.96 38.26 17.14
C PRO A 593 -2.45 38.45 16.77
N LYS A 594 -2.70 39.15 15.67
CA LYS A 594 -4.02 39.30 15.05
C LYS A 594 -4.13 38.31 13.90
N PHE A 595 -4.96 37.29 14.05
CA PHE A 595 -5.23 36.31 13.01
C PHE A 595 -6.24 36.81 11.98
N THR A 596 -6.03 36.40 10.73
CA THR A 596 -7.04 36.42 9.67
C THR A 596 -6.92 35.13 8.87
N SER A 597 -8.04 34.47 8.56
CA SER A 597 -8.06 33.25 7.75
C SER A 597 -8.93 33.36 6.51
N VAL A 598 -8.49 32.81 5.38
CA VAL A 598 -9.32 32.56 4.19
C VAL A 598 -9.14 31.10 3.80
N LEU A 599 -10.18 30.30 4.00
CA LEU A 599 -10.16 28.83 3.87
C LEU A 599 -10.89 28.32 2.62
N ASP A 600 -11.18 29.22 1.68
CA ASP A 600 -11.67 28.89 0.34
C ASP A 600 -10.54 29.25 -0.64
N ASN A 601 -10.02 28.24 -1.34
CA ASN A 601 -8.87 28.43 -2.23
C ASN A 601 -9.22 29.31 -3.44
N TYR A 602 -10.49 29.36 -3.83
CA TYR A 602 -10.95 30.08 -5.03
C TYR A 602 -11.26 31.56 -4.76
N GLU A 603 -11.28 32.01 -3.50
CA GLU A 603 -11.43 33.43 -3.12
C GLU A 603 -10.13 34.25 -3.32
N LEU A 604 -9.38 34.01 -4.41
CA LEU A 604 -8.03 34.54 -4.64
C LEU A 604 -7.89 36.05 -4.39
N THR A 605 -8.78 36.90 -4.93
CA THR A 605 -8.72 38.36 -4.73
C THR A 605 -8.91 38.80 -3.27
N LYS A 606 -9.64 38.02 -2.47
CA LYS A 606 -9.81 38.23 -1.02
C LYS A 606 -8.58 37.73 -0.25
N THR A 607 -7.98 36.62 -0.71
CA THR A 607 -6.67 36.15 -0.24
C THR A 607 -5.59 37.21 -0.48
N GLU A 608 -5.45 37.75 -1.69
CA GLU A 608 -4.50 38.83 -2.02
C GLU A 608 -4.70 40.06 -1.13
N SER A 609 -5.95 40.56 -1.07
CA SER A 609 -6.32 41.72 -0.25
C SER A 609 -5.96 41.49 1.22
N SER A 610 -6.30 40.32 1.76
CA SER A 610 -6.01 39.93 3.15
C SER A 610 -4.50 39.77 3.40
N ALA A 611 -3.78 39.10 2.50
CA ALA A 611 -2.36 38.79 2.62
C ALA A 611 -1.49 40.06 2.54
N SER A 612 -1.91 41.06 1.77
CA SER A 612 -1.26 42.38 1.69
C SER A 612 -1.21 43.14 3.03
N GLU A 613 -2.05 42.77 4.00
CA GLU A 613 -2.10 43.39 5.32
C GLU A 613 -1.20 42.71 6.38
N GLN A 614 -0.58 41.55 6.12
CA GLN A 614 0.03 40.69 7.15
C GLN A 614 1.55 40.89 7.32
N ASP A 615 2.07 40.57 8.51
CA ASP A 615 3.51 40.51 8.80
C ASP A 615 4.14 39.13 8.44
N LEU A 616 3.31 38.09 8.42
CA LEU A 616 3.60 36.68 8.18
C LEU A 616 2.36 36.00 7.57
N CYS A 617 2.56 35.14 6.58
CA CYS A 617 1.49 34.36 5.95
C CYS A 617 1.84 32.88 5.88
N PHE A 618 0.84 32.02 6.12
CA PHE A 618 0.90 30.59 5.82
C PHE A 618 -0.02 30.29 4.64
N ALA A 619 0.47 29.53 3.66
CA ALA A 619 -0.34 28.94 2.60
C ALA A 619 -0.35 27.42 2.76
N PHE A 620 -1.53 26.85 2.96
CA PHE A 620 -1.76 25.42 3.14
C PHE A 620 -2.35 24.82 1.86
N ILE A 621 -1.67 23.82 1.31
CA ILE A 621 -2.03 23.15 0.06
C ILE A 621 -1.90 21.65 0.19
N ASN A 622 -2.64 20.91 -0.63
CA ASN A 622 -2.58 19.46 -0.61
C ASN A 622 -2.72 18.79 -1.99
N SER A 623 -2.44 17.49 -2.05
CA SER A 623 -2.60 16.65 -3.23
C SER A 623 -2.91 15.22 -2.75
N ASP A 624 -4.14 14.77 -2.97
CA ASP A 624 -4.73 13.56 -2.41
C ASP A 624 -4.93 12.44 -3.45
N ALA A 625 -5.04 11.20 -2.98
CA ALA A 625 -5.27 9.98 -3.75
C ALA A 625 -5.69 8.81 -2.83
N GLY A 626 -6.00 7.68 -3.43
CA GLY A 626 -6.28 6.47 -2.66
C GLY A 626 -6.57 5.25 -3.51
N GLU A 627 -7.45 4.39 -2.98
CA GLU A 627 -7.82 3.15 -3.63
C GLU A 627 -8.80 3.32 -4.81
N GLY A 628 -8.66 2.50 -5.86
CA GLY A 628 -9.35 2.62 -7.15
C GLY A 628 -10.87 2.47 -7.15
N TYR A 629 -11.47 1.93 -6.09
CA TYR A 629 -12.94 1.81 -5.99
C TYR A 629 -13.64 3.14 -5.59
N LEU A 630 -12.86 4.17 -5.24
CA LEU A 630 -13.33 5.51 -4.88
C LEU A 630 -12.70 6.59 -5.75
N ALA A 631 -13.35 7.75 -5.76
CA ALA A 631 -12.95 8.91 -6.54
C ALA A 631 -13.36 10.20 -5.84
N ASP A 632 -12.54 11.24 -5.97
CA ASP A 632 -12.93 12.61 -5.65
C ASP A 632 -12.72 13.50 -6.88
N GLY A 633 -13.78 14.22 -7.28
CA GLY A 633 -13.82 14.95 -8.55
C GLY A 633 -13.49 14.06 -9.76
N ASP A 634 -12.36 14.34 -10.41
CA ASP A 634 -11.80 13.61 -11.56
C ASP A 634 -10.70 12.60 -11.17
N VAL A 635 -10.20 12.63 -9.93
CA VAL A 635 -9.17 11.71 -9.40
C VAL A 635 -9.82 10.39 -9.00
N LYS A 636 -9.27 9.26 -9.47
CA LYS A 636 -9.94 7.94 -9.42
C LYS A 636 -8.94 6.85 -9.05
N GLY A 637 -8.76 6.62 -7.75
CA GLY A 637 -7.60 5.95 -7.19
C GLY A 637 -6.32 6.76 -7.41
N ASP A 638 -5.73 6.60 -8.60
CA ASP A 638 -4.50 7.29 -9.01
C ASP A 638 -4.72 8.80 -9.28
N ARG A 639 -3.67 9.61 -9.05
CA ARG A 639 -3.65 11.04 -9.38
C ARG A 639 -3.53 11.25 -10.88
N ASN A 640 -4.25 12.25 -11.42
CA ASN A 640 -4.18 12.61 -12.84
C ASN A 640 -2.90 13.38 -13.20
N ASP A 641 -2.29 14.07 -12.22
CA ASP A 641 -1.02 14.81 -12.35
C ASP A 641 -0.28 14.86 -10.99
N LEU A 642 0.75 15.72 -10.90
CA LEU A 642 1.53 15.97 -9.68
C LEU A 642 1.35 17.41 -9.12
N PHE A 643 0.33 18.15 -9.50
CA PHE A 643 0.12 19.52 -8.99
C PHE A 643 -0.57 19.54 -7.62
N ALA A 644 -0.60 20.73 -7.01
CA ALA A 644 -1.44 20.99 -5.85
C ALA A 644 -2.91 21.04 -6.28
N GLN A 645 -3.75 20.20 -5.64
CA GLN A 645 -5.18 20.15 -5.89
C GLN A 645 -5.90 21.39 -5.34
N LYS A 646 -7.19 21.52 -5.66
CA LYS A 646 -8.07 22.62 -5.18
C LYS A 646 -7.47 24.01 -5.45
N ASP A 647 -6.87 24.21 -6.64
CA ASP A 647 -6.23 25.47 -7.07
C ASP A 647 -5.04 25.94 -6.19
N GLY A 648 -4.42 25.02 -5.43
CA GLY A 648 -3.40 25.34 -4.43
C GLY A 648 -2.19 26.12 -4.96
N ASP A 649 -1.76 25.88 -6.20
CA ASP A 649 -0.65 26.63 -6.81
C ASP A 649 -0.97 28.13 -6.97
N ASN A 650 -2.20 28.44 -7.41
CA ASN A 650 -2.66 29.82 -7.58
C ASN A 650 -2.94 30.49 -6.22
N LEU A 651 -3.39 29.73 -5.23
CA LEU A 651 -3.45 30.18 -3.83
C LEU A 651 -2.07 30.61 -3.31
N VAL A 652 -1.04 29.78 -3.48
CA VAL A 652 0.33 30.14 -3.03
C VAL A 652 0.81 31.41 -3.74
N LEU A 653 0.57 31.55 -5.04
CA LEU A 653 0.90 32.76 -5.79
C LEU A 653 0.16 34.00 -5.27
N ALA A 654 -1.16 33.92 -5.04
CA ALA A 654 -1.97 35.01 -4.48
C ALA A 654 -1.44 35.50 -3.12
N VAL A 655 -1.08 34.56 -2.23
CA VAL A 655 -0.47 34.86 -0.93
C VAL A 655 0.92 35.47 -1.12
N ALA A 656 1.79 34.82 -1.89
CA ALA A 656 3.21 35.19 -1.99
C ALA A 656 3.44 36.49 -2.77
N ASN A 657 2.63 36.80 -3.78
CA ASN A 657 2.63 38.10 -4.47
C ASN A 657 2.33 39.25 -3.49
N SER A 658 1.47 38.99 -2.50
CA SER A 658 0.95 39.99 -1.57
C SER A 658 1.73 40.08 -0.25
N CYS A 659 2.39 38.99 0.18
CA CYS A 659 2.93 38.84 1.52
C CYS A 659 4.41 38.42 1.53
N SER A 660 5.29 39.36 1.91
CA SER A 660 6.77 39.22 1.86
C SER A 660 7.38 38.09 2.73
N ARG A 661 6.60 37.49 3.62
CA ARG A 661 6.99 36.35 4.46
C ARG A 661 5.94 35.26 4.36
N THR A 662 5.99 34.51 3.26
CA THR A 662 5.09 33.36 3.04
C THR A 662 5.79 32.06 3.41
N ILE A 663 5.11 31.24 4.21
CA ILE A 663 5.49 29.86 4.54
C ILE A 663 4.48 28.95 3.85
N VAL A 664 4.93 28.01 3.03
CA VAL A 664 4.07 27.01 2.39
C VAL A 664 4.13 25.71 3.18
N VAL A 665 2.98 25.12 3.47
CA VAL A 665 2.84 23.81 4.10
C VAL A 665 2.08 22.89 3.16
N VAL A 666 2.63 21.70 2.93
CA VAL A 666 2.12 20.70 1.97
C VAL A 666 1.75 19.42 2.72
N HIS A 667 0.49 19.00 2.62
CA HIS A 667 0.04 17.65 2.96
C HIS A 667 -0.21 16.87 1.67
N ALA A 668 0.43 15.72 1.48
CA ALA A 668 0.28 14.98 0.22
C ALA A 668 0.60 13.49 0.34
N VAL A 669 -0.02 12.70 -0.54
CA VAL A 669 0.20 11.25 -0.73
C VAL A 669 1.55 10.89 -1.38
N GLY A 670 2.37 11.89 -1.73
CA GLY A 670 3.59 11.70 -2.51
C GLY A 670 4.15 13.03 -3.00
N PRO A 671 5.06 13.04 -3.99
CA PRO A 671 5.64 14.27 -4.51
C PRO A 671 4.59 15.17 -5.17
N ILE A 672 4.84 16.48 -5.14
CA ILE A 672 4.14 17.47 -5.98
C ILE A 672 5.15 18.35 -6.71
N VAL A 673 4.78 18.83 -7.90
CA VAL A 673 5.51 19.82 -8.68
C VAL A 673 5.31 21.21 -8.06
N MET A 674 6.41 21.92 -7.80
CA MET A 674 6.39 23.21 -7.07
C MET A 674 6.90 24.40 -7.90
N GLU A 675 7.23 24.20 -9.18
CA GLU A 675 7.98 25.17 -10.01
C GLU A 675 7.29 26.53 -10.19
N LYS A 676 5.96 26.58 -10.06
CA LYS A 676 5.19 27.83 -10.16
C LYS A 676 5.54 28.82 -9.05
N TRP A 677 5.98 28.35 -7.87
CA TRP A 677 6.08 29.19 -6.66
C TRP A 677 7.27 28.91 -5.73
N ALA A 678 7.99 27.78 -5.82
CA ALA A 678 9.07 27.44 -4.88
C ALA A 678 10.21 28.47 -4.84
N ASP A 679 10.56 29.03 -6.00
CA ASP A 679 11.59 30.07 -6.14
C ASP A 679 11.04 31.50 -6.01
N HIS A 680 9.74 31.67 -5.75
CA HIS A 680 9.17 33.00 -5.58
C HIS A 680 9.84 33.71 -4.39
N PRO A 681 10.36 34.94 -4.53
CA PRO A 681 11.25 35.55 -3.54
C PRO A 681 10.59 35.81 -2.18
N ASN A 682 9.26 35.77 -2.09
CA ASN A 682 8.51 35.90 -0.83
C ASN A 682 8.15 34.55 -0.17
N VAL A 683 8.34 33.42 -0.85
CA VAL A 683 8.20 32.07 -0.25
C VAL A 683 9.49 31.76 0.52
N LYS A 684 9.45 32.01 1.83
CA LYS A 684 10.63 31.93 2.73
C LYS A 684 10.81 30.57 3.39
N ALA A 685 9.75 29.78 3.56
CA ALA A 685 9.90 28.38 3.95
C ALA A 685 8.90 27.48 3.24
N ILE A 686 9.28 26.21 3.06
CA ILE A 686 8.46 25.15 2.47
C ILE A 686 8.59 23.93 3.38
N ILE A 687 7.45 23.42 3.86
CA ILE A 687 7.35 22.23 4.72
C ILE A 687 6.51 21.18 4.01
N HIS A 688 6.99 19.94 3.97
CA HIS A 688 6.24 18.77 3.52
C HIS A 688 5.88 17.89 4.73
N ALA A 689 4.62 17.91 5.12
CA ALA A 689 4.10 17.21 6.31
C ALA A 689 3.50 15.83 5.98
N HIS A 690 3.46 15.44 4.71
CA HIS A 690 2.93 14.15 4.23
C HIS A 690 1.48 13.94 4.70
N LEU A 691 1.21 12.86 5.45
CA LEU A 691 -0.10 12.49 5.99
C LEU A 691 0.04 12.20 7.50
N PRO A 692 -0.14 13.21 8.37
CA PRO A 692 0.26 13.17 9.78
C PRO A 692 -0.77 12.57 10.76
N GLY A 693 -1.90 12.01 10.31
CA GLY A 693 -2.90 11.41 11.21
C GLY A 693 -3.56 12.41 12.18
N GLN A 694 -4.12 11.92 13.29
CA GLN A 694 -4.97 12.72 14.20
C GLN A 694 -4.29 13.94 14.85
N GLU A 695 -2.95 13.97 14.85
CA GLU A 695 -2.12 15.01 15.48
C GLU A 695 -1.57 16.04 14.47
N SER A 696 -2.11 16.09 13.23
CA SER A 696 -1.67 16.98 12.14
C SER A 696 -1.13 18.35 12.57
N GLY A 697 -2.01 19.25 13.03
CA GLY A 697 -1.62 20.60 13.44
C GLY A 697 -0.69 20.59 14.66
N ASN A 698 -0.86 19.63 15.57
CA ASN A 698 -0.05 19.51 16.80
C ASN A 698 1.42 19.21 16.49
N ALA A 699 1.68 18.30 15.55
CA ALA A 699 3.03 17.97 15.11
C ALA A 699 3.66 19.12 14.29
N LEU A 700 2.88 19.73 13.40
CA LEU A 700 3.32 20.86 12.58
C LEU A 700 3.78 22.05 13.44
N VAL A 701 3.06 22.39 14.51
CA VAL A 701 3.46 23.52 15.38
C VAL A 701 4.67 23.21 16.26
N ASP A 702 4.96 21.95 16.56
CA ASP A 702 6.19 21.61 17.27
C ASP A 702 7.42 21.93 16.39
N VAL A 703 7.34 21.57 15.10
CA VAL A 703 8.36 21.92 14.10
C VAL A 703 8.41 23.42 13.87
N LEU A 704 7.29 24.07 13.52
CA LEU A 704 7.26 25.51 13.17
C LEU A 704 7.85 26.43 14.26
N PHE A 705 7.64 26.11 15.54
CA PHE A 705 8.18 26.90 16.65
C PHE A 705 9.51 26.38 17.19
N GLY A 706 10.02 25.26 16.67
CA GLY A 706 11.28 24.66 17.11
C GLY A 706 11.24 24.07 18.51
N ASP A 707 10.05 23.63 18.96
CA ASP A 707 9.89 22.71 20.09
C ASP A 707 10.38 21.30 19.67
N VAL A 708 10.32 20.98 18.37
CA VAL A 708 11.03 19.88 17.69
C VAL A 708 11.92 20.46 16.59
N ASN A 709 13.15 19.96 16.48
CA ASN A 709 14.05 20.28 15.36
C ASN A 709 13.75 19.33 14.18
N PRO A 710 13.40 19.83 12.97
CA PRO A 710 13.13 18.97 11.82
C PRO A 710 14.35 18.11 11.49
N SER A 711 14.05 16.84 11.22
CA SER A 711 15.01 15.77 10.94
C SER A 711 14.46 14.73 9.96
N GLY A 712 13.22 14.94 9.47
CA GLY A 712 12.63 14.10 8.44
C GLY A 712 13.33 14.31 7.11
N LYS A 713 13.38 13.25 6.30
CA LYS A 713 14.00 13.24 4.98
C LYS A 713 13.03 12.67 3.96
N LEU A 714 12.99 13.24 2.75
CA LEU A 714 12.11 12.79 1.68
C LEU A 714 12.32 11.29 1.38
N PRO A 715 11.28 10.45 1.44
CA PRO A 715 11.37 9.03 1.10
C PRO A 715 11.17 8.77 -0.41
N TYR A 716 11.20 9.82 -1.23
CA TYR A 716 11.09 9.85 -2.69
C TYR A 716 11.78 11.11 -3.25
N THR A 717 11.95 11.22 -4.55
CA THR A 717 12.44 12.42 -5.23
C THR A 717 11.27 13.37 -5.56
N ILE A 718 11.49 14.68 -5.47
CA ILE A 718 10.59 15.70 -6.01
C ILE A 718 11.21 16.25 -7.29
N GLY A 719 10.67 15.83 -8.44
CA GLY A 719 10.94 16.39 -9.76
C GLY A 719 10.35 17.78 -9.96
N LYS A 720 10.71 18.42 -11.08
CA LYS A 720 10.19 19.70 -11.57
C LYS A 720 8.98 19.51 -12.49
N THR A 721 8.90 18.36 -13.18
CA THR A 721 7.69 17.93 -13.90
C THR A 721 7.40 16.44 -13.63
N LEU A 722 6.35 15.89 -14.26
CA LEU A 722 6.05 14.44 -14.19
C LEU A 722 6.92 13.64 -15.18
N GLU A 723 7.36 14.27 -16.26
CA GLU A 723 8.24 13.69 -17.28
C GLU A 723 9.67 13.44 -16.76
N ASP A 724 10.13 14.21 -15.76
CA ASP A 724 11.42 14.03 -15.09
C ASP A 724 11.61 12.62 -14.49
N TYR A 725 10.52 11.94 -14.12
CA TYR A 725 10.55 10.57 -13.59
C TYR A 725 10.67 9.50 -14.70
N GLY A 726 10.63 9.93 -15.97
CA GLY A 726 10.83 9.08 -17.14
C GLY A 726 9.56 8.47 -17.74
N PRO A 727 9.65 7.91 -18.97
CA PRO A 727 8.53 7.27 -19.65
C PRO A 727 8.04 6.03 -18.88
N GLY A 728 8.97 5.29 -18.24
CA GLY A 728 8.65 4.12 -17.42
C GLY A 728 7.99 4.44 -16.07
N ALA A 729 7.77 5.72 -15.74
CA ALA A 729 7.06 6.19 -14.54
C ALA A 729 5.71 6.86 -14.87
N GLN A 730 5.20 6.71 -16.10
CA GLN A 730 3.89 7.22 -16.51
C GLN A 730 2.77 6.18 -16.30
N LEU A 731 1.62 6.62 -15.78
CA LEU A 731 0.46 5.77 -15.52
C LEU A 731 -0.24 5.30 -16.80
N LEU A 732 -0.71 4.05 -16.81
CA LEU A 732 -1.54 3.52 -17.89
C LEU A 732 -3.00 3.95 -17.68
N TYR A 733 -3.37 5.11 -18.24
CA TYR A 733 -4.71 5.69 -18.12
C TYR A 733 -5.79 5.03 -19.00
N GLU A 734 -5.39 4.46 -20.14
CA GLU A 734 -6.25 3.78 -21.12
C GLU A 734 -5.73 2.37 -21.41
N ALA A 735 -6.61 1.43 -21.76
CA ALA A 735 -6.22 0.06 -22.03
C ALA A 735 -5.48 -0.06 -23.37
N ASN A 736 -4.19 -0.36 -23.34
CA ASN A 736 -3.34 -0.57 -24.53
C ASN A 736 -3.46 -1.97 -25.15
N ALA A 737 -4.05 -2.92 -24.44
CA ALA A 737 -4.14 -4.34 -24.79
C ALA A 737 -5.23 -5.04 -23.96
N ILE A 738 -5.49 -6.31 -24.25
CA ILE A 738 -6.39 -7.18 -23.47
C ILE A 738 -5.62 -8.44 -23.03
N PRO A 739 -5.36 -8.67 -21.72
CA PRO A 739 -5.45 -7.70 -20.63
C PRO A 739 -4.51 -6.49 -20.83
N PRO A 740 -4.76 -5.33 -20.19
CA PRO A 740 -3.87 -4.16 -20.28
C PRO A 740 -2.45 -4.52 -19.81
N GLN A 741 -1.42 -4.10 -20.54
CA GLN A 741 -0.02 -4.48 -20.29
C GLN A 741 0.78 -3.30 -19.75
N GLN A 742 1.49 -3.49 -18.64
CA GLN A 742 2.43 -2.53 -18.08
C GLN A 742 3.84 -3.15 -18.15
N ASN A 743 4.66 -2.75 -19.11
CA ASN A 743 6.02 -3.29 -19.22
C ASN A 743 6.95 -2.53 -18.28
N PHE A 744 7.56 -3.24 -17.33
CA PHE A 744 8.47 -2.63 -16.35
C PHE A 744 9.93 -2.60 -16.87
N SER A 745 10.25 -3.43 -17.86
CA SER A 745 11.53 -3.47 -18.60
C SER A 745 12.02 -2.11 -19.09
N ASP A 746 11.10 -1.22 -19.41
CA ASP A 746 11.35 0.09 -20.00
C ASP A 746 11.92 1.08 -18.95
N ALA A 747 11.84 0.71 -17.66
CA ALA A 747 12.55 1.33 -16.55
C ALA A 747 13.60 0.39 -15.93
N GLY A 748 13.31 -0.91 -15.84
CA GLY A 748 14.12 -1.89 -15.13
C GLY A 748 14.41 -1.45 -13.69
N LEU A 749 15.70 -1.29 -13.37
CA LEU A 749 16.17 -0.81 -12.06
C LEU A 749 16.02 0.71 -11.85
N TYR A 750 15.63 1.47 -12.87
CA TYR A 750 15.68 2.94 -12.88
C TYR A 750 14.33 3.55 -12.48
N LEU A 751 14.07 3.56 -11.18
CA LEU A 751 12.93 4.26 -10.54
C LEU A 751 13.42 5.38 -9.62
N ASP A 752 12.62 6.45 -9.48
CA ASP A 752 12.90 7.60 -8.62
C ASP A 752 14.34 8.12 -8.83
N TYR A 753 15.11 8.38 -7.78
CA TYR A 753 16.47 8.92 -7.86
C TYR A 753 17.42 8.07 -8.72
N ARG A 754 17.16 6.78 -8.92
CA ARG A 754 17.97 5.94 -9.82
C ARG A 754 17.83 6.41 -11.27
N TYR A 755 16.62 6.80 -11.69
CA TYR A 755 16.36 7.39 -13.00
C TYR A 755 16.96 8.78 -13.12
N PHE A 756 16.70 9.67 -12.15
CA PHE A 756 17.27 11.02 -12.12
C PHE A 756 18.80 11.00 -12.16
N ASP A 757 19.45 10.03 -11.51
CA ASP A 757 20.89 9.85 -11.54
C ASP A 757 21.42 9.23 -12.84
N LYS A 758 20.63 8.41 -13.55
CA LYS A 758 21.01 7.85 -14.86
C LYS A 758 21.03 8.93 -15.95
N GLU A 759 19.95 9.73 -16.00
CA GLU A 759 19.74 10.75 -17.04
C GLU A 759 20.29 12.15 -16.65
N ASP A 760 21.03 12.23 -15.54
CA ASP A 760 21.52 13.45 -14.85
C ASP A 760 20.49 14.59 -14.71
N ILE A 761 19.23 14.22 -14.50
CA ILE A 761 18.15 15.17 -14.23
C ILE A 761 18.38 15.77 -12.84
N THR A 762 18.44 17.10 -12.76
CA THR A 762 18.55 17.82 -11.48
C THR A 762 17.14 18.00 -10.88
N PRO A 763 16.78 17.28 -9.80
CA PRO A 763 15.45 17.39 -9.18
C PRO A 763 15.24 18.76 -8.52
N ARG A 764 13.99 19.05 -8.14
CA ARG A 764 13.66 20.17 -7.25
C ARG A 764 14.13 19.88 -5.83
N TYR A 765 13.89 18.66 -5.33
CA TYR A 765 14.51 18.12 -4.11
C TYR A 765 14.85 16.63 -4.28
N PRO A 766 16.08 16.17 -4.01
CA PRO A 766 16.48 14.77 -4.22
C PRO A 766 15.96 13.83 -3.12
N PHE A 767 15.87 12.54 -3.43
CA PHE A 767 15.64 11.48 -2.44
C PHE A 767 16.57 11.61 -1.23
N GLY A 768 16.03 11.37 -0.03
CA GLY A 768 16.75 11.50 1.23
C GLY A 768 17.04 12.93 1.66
N TYR A 769 16.54 13.97 0.98
CA TYR A 769 16.75 15.38 1.36
C TYR A 769 15.85 15.86 2.50
N GLY A 770 16.38 16.75 3.34
CA GLY A 770 15.62 17.48 4.35
C GLY A 770 16.55 18.35 5.23
N LEU A 771 16.13 19.59 5.47
CA LEU A 771 16.85 20.59 6.27
C LEU A 771 16.58 20.43 7.78
N SER A 772 17.49 20.98 8.58
CA SER A 772 17.40 21.04 10.04
C SER A 772 17.60 22.49 10.53
N TYR A 773 17.20 22.80 11.77
CA TYR A 773 17.56 24.05 12.46
C TYR A 773 18.96 24.01 13.09
N THR A 774 19.72 22.95 12.82
CA THR A 774 21.16 22.89 13.09
C THR A 774 21.93 22.43 11.83
N LYS A 775 23.26 22.36 11.92
CA LYS A 775 24.14 22.00 10.79
C LYS A 775 25.01 20.83 11.19
N PHE A 776 25.04 19.81 10.33
CA PHE A 776 25.83 18.61 10.52
C PHE A 776 26.98 18.54 9.52
N GLU A 777 28.08 17.90 9.90
CA GLU A 777 29.30 17.73 9.10
C GLU A 777 29.84 16.31 9.32
N LEU A 778 30.21 15.61 8.24
CA LEU A 778 30.83 14.29 8.29
C LEU A 778 32.35 14.45 8.06
N ASP A 779 33.19 13.95 8.97
CA ASP A 779 34.64 14.05 8.78
C ASP A 779 35.17 12.95 7.84
N GLN A 780 35.58 13.35 6.63
CA GLN A 780 36.23 12.49 5.63
C GLN A 780 37.47 11.75 6.17
N ARG A 781 38.17 12.28 7.19
CA ARG A 781 39.35 11.65 7.82
C ARG A 781 38.97 10.57 8.84
N SER A 782 37.73 10.59 9.32
CA SER A 782 37.19 9.60 10.26
C SER A 782 36.61 8.36 9.56
N LEU A 783 36.34 8.46 8.25
CA LEU A 783 35.74 7.40 7.44
C LEU A 783 36.63 6.14 7.43
N LYS A 784 36.05 5.02 7.85
CA LYS A 784 36.66 3.67 7.76
C LYS A 784 35.70 2.72 7.04
N ILE A 785 36.27 1.78 6.30
CA ILE A 785 35.56 0.74 5.56
C ILE A 785 36.29 -0.58 5.86
N ASP A 786 35.80 -1.30 6.87
CA ASP A 786 36.42 -2.52 7.38
C ASP A 786 35.74 -3.74 6.77
N ILE A 787 36.46 -4.49 5.93
CA ILE A 787 35.99 -5.77 5.38
C ILE A 787 36.12 -6.85 6.47
N VAL A 788 34.98 -7.22 7.06
CA VAL A 788 34.89 -8.18 8.18
C VAL A 788 34.49 -9.59 7.75
N GLY A 789 33.94 -9.75 6.54
CA GLY A 789 33.53 -11.03 5.95
C GLY A 789 34.20 -11.32 4.60
N LYS A 790 33.96 -12.51 4.05
CA LYS A 790 34.56 -12.93 2.77
C LYS A 790 33.72 -12.50 1.57
N LEU A 791 34.26 -11.62 0.73
CA LEU A 791 33.67 -11.18 -0.54
C LEU A 791 33.77 -12.26 -1.63
N THR A 792 33.19 -13.44 -1.41
CA THR A 792 33.15 -14.52 -2.41
C THR A 792 32.11 -14.23 -3.49
N GLU A 793 32.45 -14.54 -4.75
CA GLU A 793 31.61 -14.31 -5.94
C GLU A 793 30.18 -14.88 -5.79
N LEU A 794 30.04 -16.06 -5.16
CA LEU A 794 28.75 -16.67 -4.81
C LEU A 794 28.54 -16.75 -3.28
N PRO A 795 27.27 -16.82 -2.82
CA PRO A 795 26.93 -17.23 -1.45
C PRO A 795 27.41 -18.65 -1.13
N ALA A 796 27.29 -19.05 0.14
CA ALA A 796 27.42 -20.45 0.51
C ALA A 796 26.32 -21.29 -0.19
N PRO A 797 26.57 -22.57 -0.54
CA PRO A 797 25.54 -23.44 -1.12
C PRO A 797 24.30 -23.52 -0.22
N ARG A 798 23.12 -23.67 -0.83
CA ARG A 798 21.88 -23.90 -0.08
C ARG A 798 22.01 -25.17 0.79
N PRO A 799 21.51 -25.18 2.04
CA PRO A 799 21.43 -26.40 2.84
C PRO A 799 20.81 -27.56 2.06
N SER A 800 21.48 -28.72 2.02
CA SER A 800 21.08 -29.88 1.21
C SER A 800 19.87 -30.65 1.75
N LYS A 801 19.23 -30.10 2.78
CA LYS A 801 18.01 -30.56 3.46
C LYS A 801 17.29 -29.33 4.05
N PRO A 802 15.99 -29.43 4.36
CA PRO A 802 15.34 -28.54 5.31
C PRO A 802 16.13 -28.41 6.62
N LEU A 803 16.03 -27.26 7.30
CA LEU A 803 16.67 -27.07 8.60
C LEU A 803 15.88 -27.76 9.73
N VAL A 804 14.58 -27.96 9.50
CA VAL A 804 13.66 -28.81 10.27
C VAL A 804 12.86 -29.63 9.24
N GLU A 805 12.63 -30.92 9.47
CA GLU A 805 11.81 -31.74 8.57
C GLU A 805 10.32 -31.39 8.78
N PRO A 806 9.54 -31.10 7.72
CA PRO A 806 8.16 -30.62 7.84
C PRO A 806 7.22 -31.72 8.38
N PRO A 807 6.11 -31.36 9.06
CA PRO A 807 5.20 -32.33 9.64
C PRO A 807 4.45 -33.15 8.58
N SER A 808 4.51 -34.47 8.70
CA SER A 808 3.83 -35.40 7.79
C SER A 808 2.40 -35.75 8.26
N PHE A 809 1.50 -35.90 7.31
CA PHE A 809 0.08 -36.22 7.52
C PHE A 809 -0.36 -37.43 6.68
N PRO A 810 -1.43 -38.14 7.06
CA PRO A 810 -2.13 -39.06 6.18
C PRO A 810 -2.53 -38.36 4.86
N THR A 811 -2.40 -39.07 3.74
CA THR A 811 -2.66 -38.57 2.38
C THR A 811 -3.82 -39.27 1.68
N GLU A 812 -4.45 -40.22 2.37
CA GLU A 812 -5.67 -40.89 1.95
C GLU A 812 -6.83 -39.90 1.81
N ILE A 813 -7.66 -40.08 0.76
CA ILE A 813 -8.82 -39.22 0.51
C ILE A 813 -9.83 -39.37 1.68
N PRO A 814 -10.23 -38.27 2.34
CA PRO A 814 -11.18 -38.30 3.46
C PRO A 814 -12.56 -38.88 3.10
N SER A 815 -13.36 -39.21 4.11
CA SER A 815 -14.73 -39.70 3.85
C SER A 815 -15.61 -38.55 3.35
N VAL A 816 -16.47 -38.83 2.36
CA VAL A 816 -17.59 -37.96 1.94
C VAL A 816 -18.39 -37.43 3.15
N SER A 817 -18.58 -38.29 4.15
CA SER A 817 -19.32 -37.94 5.38
C SER A 817 -18.69 -36.81 6.22
N GLU A 818 -17.41 -36.49 6.02
CA GLU A 818 -16.72 -35.38 6.71
C GLU A 818 -17.12 -34.00 6.19
N VAL A 819 -17.67 -33.91 4.97
CA VAL A 819 -18.11 -32.67 4.31
C VAL A 819 -19.59 -32.70 3.91
N ALA A 820 -20.33 -33.75 4.28
CA ALA A 820 -21.78 -33.76 4.14
C ALA A 820 -22.43 -32.70 5.07
N TRP A 821 -23.56 -32.13 4.64
CA TRP A 821 -24.32 -31.18 5.47
C TRP A 821 -24.77 -31.83 6.80
N PRO A 822 -24.52 -31.18 7.95
CA PRO A 822 -25.02 -31.70 9.23
C PRO A 822 -26.55 -31.78 9.25
N LYS A 823 -27.09 -32.77 9.98
CA LYS A 823 -28.55 -32.94 10.13
C LYS A 823 -29.15 -31.72 10.84
N ASP A 824 -30.33 -31.31 10.37
CA ASP A 824 -31.09 -30.16 10.87
C ASP A 824 -30.35 -28.81 10.86
N PHE A 825 -29.28 -28.68 10.06
CA PHE A 825 -28.44 -27.48 10.00
C PHE A 825 -29.15 -26.29 9.33
N LYS A 826 -29.44 -25.24 10.12
CA LYS A 826 -29.94 -23.97 9.56
C LYS A 826 -28.79 -23.19 8.91
N LYS A 827 -28.72 -23.24 7.58
CA LYS A 827 -27.85 -22.37 6.76
C LYS A 827 -28.25 -20.90 6.96
N LEU A 828 -27.26 -20.02 7.04
CA LEU A 828 -27.46 -18.56 6.93
C LEU A 828 -27.38 -18.15 5.45
N HIS A 829 -28.20 -17.19 5.05
CA HIS A 829 -28.18 -16.61 3.71
C HIS A 829 -26.80 -16.00 3.39
N ARG A 830 -26.24 -16.34 2.22
CA ARG A 830 -24.92 -15.89 1.71
C ARG A 830 -23.71 -16.19 2.61
N TYR A 831 -23.84 -17.08 3.59
CA TYR A 831 -22.70 -17.52 4.41
C TYR A 831 -22.01 -18.69 3.71
N ILE A 832 -20.69 -18.66 3.65
CA ILE A 832 -19.88 -19.64 2.93
C ILE A 832 -19.53 -20.80 3.86
N TYR A 833 -19.86 -22.02 3.43
CA TYR A 833 -19.75 -23.24 4.22
C TYR A 833 -18.86 -24.26 3.50
N PRO A 834 -18.20 -25.19 4.23
CA PRO A 834 -17.36 -26.22 3.65
C PRO A 834 -18.18 -27.40 3.09
N TYR A 835 -19.49 -27.40 3.31
CA TYR A 835 -20.35 -28.57 3.12
C TYR A 835 -20.86 -28.71 1.69
N VAL A 836 -20.98 -29.95 1.24
CA VAL A 836 -21.41 -30.35 -0.12
C VAL A 836 -22.61 -31.29 -0.03
N ASN A 837 -23.40 -31.41 -1.10
CA ASN A 837 -24.38 -32.48 -1.20
C ASN A 837 -23.69 -33.75 -1.74
N GLU A 838 -24.14 -34.94 -1.35
CA GLU A 838 -23.50 -36.20 -1.79
C GLU A 838 -23.56 -36.36 -3.32
N ASP A 839 -24.65 -35.91 -3.95
CA ASP A 839 -24.84 -35.90 -5.41
C ASP A 839 -23.89 -34.95 -6.17
N ASP A 840 -23.23 -33.99 -5.48
CA ASP A 840 -22.29 -33.04 -6.11
C ASP A 840 -20.88 -33.65 -6.32
N ILE A 841 -20.64 -34.88 -5.86
CA ILE A 841 -19.29 -35.47 -5.71
C ILE A 841 -19.00 -36.41 -6.88
N VAL A 842 -18.65 -35.83 -8.02
CA VAL A 842 -18.18 -36.58 -9.19
C VAL A 842 -16.70 -36.91 -9.02
N ILE A 843 -16.41 -38.15 -8.63
CA ILE A 843 -15.06 -38.75 -8.67
C ILE A 843 -14.80 -39.23 -10.11
N GLY A 844 -13.70 -38.79 -10.72
CA GLY A 844 -13.33 -39.19 -12.08
C GLY A 844 -12.74 -40.60 -12.14
N GLU A 845 -13.03 -41.33 -13.22
CA GLU A 845 -12.42 -42.65 -13.51
C GLU A 845 -10.94 -42.54 -13.95
N SER A 846 -10.48 -41.33 -14.28
CA SER A 846 -9.12 -40.99 -14.69
C SER A 846 -8.47 -40.02 -13.69
N PRO A 847 -7.13 -40.02 -13.56
CA PRO A 847 -6.42 -39.00 -12.78
C PRO A 847 -6.76 -37.58 -13.22
N TYR A 848 -6.76 -36.64 -12.28
CA TYR A 848 -6.97 -35.23 -12.59
C TYR A 848 -5.82 -34.69 -13.46
N PRO A 849 -6.09 -33.95 -14.55
CA PRO A 849 -5.06 -33.33 -15.37
C PRO A 849 -4.49 -32.10 -14.65
N TYR A 850 -3.48 -32.32 -13.82
CA TYR A 850 -2.72 -31.26 -13.18
C TYR A 850 -2.01 -30.34 -14.20
N PRO A 851 -1.65 -29.10 -13.81
CA PRO A 851 -0.87 -28.19 -14.66
C PRO A 851 0.42 -28.83 -15.18
N GLU A 852 0.85 -28.45 -16.39
CA GLU A 852 2.06 -28.97 -17.01
C GLU A 852 3.29 -28.72 -16.12
N GLY A 853 4.01 -29.79 -15.78
CA GLY A 853 5.13 -29.77 -14.84
C GLY A 853 4.78 -29.98 -13.37
N TYR A 854 3.50 -30.08 -12.98
CA TYR A 854 3.12 -30.30 -11.58
C TYR A 854 3.70 -31.59 -10.98
N ASP A 855 3.61 -32.70 -11.72
CA ASP A 855 4.12 -34.02 -11.31
C ASP A 855 5.66 -34.14 -11.39
N THR A 856 6.37 -33.07 -11.76
CA THR A 856 7.84 -33.00 -11.85
C THR A 856 8.36 -31.92 -10.90
N PRO A 857 8.72 -32.27 -9.65
CA PRO A 857 9.13 -31.30 -8.64
C PRO A 857 10.22 -30.33 -9.11
N SER A 858 9.94 -29.04 -8.96
CA SER A 858 10.84 -27.96 -9.36
C SER A 858 12.15 -27.97 -8.56
N THR A 859 13.27 -27.70 -9.23
CA THR A 859 14.58 -27.66 -8.58
C THR A 859 14.68 -26.46 -7.64
N LEU A 860 14.88 -26.72 -6.35
CA LEU A 860 14.91 -25.70 -5.29
C LEU A 860 15.98 -24.61 -5.55
N SER A 861 15.58 -23.34 -5.47
CA SER A 861 16.43 -22.18 -5.74
C SER A 861 17.68 -22.17 -4.85
N GLN A 862 18.86 -21.98 -5.43
CA GLN A 862 20.12 -21.88 -4.67
C GLN A 862 20.28 -20.54 -3.93
N ALA A 863 19.42 -19.56 -4.22
CA ALA A 863 19.30 -18.34 -3.44
C ALA A 863 18.36 -18.47 -2.23
N GLY A 864 17.73 -19.64 -2.01
CA GLY A 864 16.88 -19.93 -0.86
C GLY A 864 17.50 -20.79 0.24
N GLY A 865 16.65 -21.29 1.14
CA GLY A 865 17.01 -22.26 2.18
C GLY A 865 16.87 -21.78 3.64
N ALA A 866 16.38 -20.56 3.86
CA ALA A 866 15.93 -20.06 5.17
C ALA A 866 14.99 -18.85 4.97
N GLU A 867 14.41 -18.34 6.06
CA GLU A 867 13.62 -17.10 6.04
C GLU A 867 14.45 -15.93 5.50
N GLY A 868 13.89 -15.25 4.49
CA GLY A 868 14.52 -14.15 3.76
C GLY A 868 15.59 -14.60 2.75
N GLY A 869 15.61 -15.87 2.34
CA GLY A 869 16.60 -16.41 1.41
C GLY A 869 17.78 -17.12 2.08
N ASN A 870 18.75 -17.50 1.26
CA ASN A 870 19.97 -18.19 1.64
C ASN A 870 20.64 -17.47 2.83
N PRO A 871 20.95 -18.18 3.94
CA PRO A 871 21.46 -17.55 5.16
C PRO A 871 22.63 -16.58 4.94
N SER A 872 23.56 -16.94 4.05
CA SER A 872 24.77 -16.14 3.81
C SER A 872 24.54 -14.81 3.09
N LEU A 873 23.34 -14.57 2.54
CA LEU A 873 22.92 -13.25 2.03
C LEU A 873 22.84 -12.19 3.14
N TRP A 874 22.66 -12.64 4.39
CA TRP A 874 22.47 -11.81 5.57
C TRP A 874 23.75 -11.62 6.40
N ASP A 875 24.85 -12.28 6.04
CA ASP A 875 26.16 -12.09 6.67
C ASP A 875 26.64 -10.65 6.45
N THR A 876 26.89 -9.89 7.52
CA THR A 876 27.60 -8.59 7.44
C THR A 876 29.02 -8.83 6.92
N LEU A 877 29.33 -8.34 5.72
CA LEU A 877 30.65 -8.49 5.10
C LEU A 877 31.52 -7.25 5.28
N ILE A 878 30.92 -6.07 5.45
CA ILE A 878 31.64 -4.79 5.57
C ILE A 878 30.97 -3.95 6.66
N LYS A 879 31.77 -3.32 7.51
CA LYS A 879 31.37 -2.24 8.41
C LYS A 879 31.93 -0.92 7.91
N VAL A 880 31.12 0.13 7.91
CA VAL A 880 31.51 1.50 7.57
C VAL A 880 31.26 2.38 8.78
N SER A 881 32.28 3.13 9.22
CA SER A 881 32.16 4.05 10.35
C SER A 881 32.59 5.45 9.97
N VAL A 882 31.85 6.48 10.39
CA VAL A 882 32.18 7.90 10.18
C VAL A 882 31.78 8.72 11.41
N GLU A 883 32.52 9.79 11.71
CA GLU A 883 32.18 10.75 12.75
C GLU A 883 31.29 11.86 12.19
N LEU A 884 30.10 11.97 12.77
CA LEU A 884 29.11 13.02 12.53
C LEU A 884 29.24 14.10 13.62
N HIS A 885 29.50 15.33 13.20
CA HIS A 885 29.62 16.50 14.07
C HIS A 885 28.38 17.39 13.95
N ASN A 886 27.87 17.92 15.05
CA ASN A 886 26.87 19.00 15.02
C ASN A 886 27.55 20.35 15.25
N LYS A 887 27.70 21.13 14.17
CA LYS A 887 28.37 22.45 14.16
C LYS A 887 27.38 23.62 14.22
N GLY A 888 26.08 23.36 14.31
CA GLY A 888 25.06 24.41 14.34
C GLY A 888 24.56 24.76 15.75
N PRO A 889 23.65 25.74 15.88
CA PRO A 889 23.31 26.36 17.16
C PRO A 889 22.36 25.55 18.06
N ARG A 890 21.93 24.35 17.66
CA ARG A 890 20.87 23.58 18.33
C ARG A 890 21.20 22.09 18.37
N ASP A 891 20.68 21.41 19.39
CA ASP A 891 20.59 19.95 19.40
C ASP A 891 19.68 19.50 18.25
N GLY A 892 19.95 18.34 17.67
CA GLY A 892 19.17 17.82 16.55
C GLY A 892 19.44 16.37 16.22
N GLN A 893 18.70 15.85 15.24
CA GLN A 893 18.88 14.52 14.69
C GLN A 893 19.21 14.63 13.20
N GLU A 894 20.20 13.87 12.75
CA GLU A 894 20.54 13.72 11.34
C GLU A 894 20.33 12.28 10.90
N VAL A 895 20.02 12.10 9.61
CA VAL A 895 19.90 10.79 8.97
C VAL A 895 21.11 10.60 8.07
N VAL A 896 22.07 9.81 8.53
CA VAL A 896 23.28 9.46 7.78
C VAL A 896 22.97 8.29 6.87
N GLN A 897 23.22 8.45 5.58
CA GLN A 897 22.78 7.54 4.50
C GLN A 897 24.01 7.03 3.73
N LEU A 898 24.07 5.72 3.51
CA LEU A 898 25.14 5.05 2.78
C LEU A 898 24.63 4.59 1.41
N TYR A 899 25.26 5.11 0.37
CA TYR A 899 25.04 4.74 -1.02
C TYR A 899 26.25 4.00 -1.60
N LEU A 900 25.98 2.94 -2.37
CA LEU A 900 27.00 2.22 -3.14
C LEU A 900 26.89 2.52 -4.63
N SER A 901 28.04 2.72 -5.28
CA SER A 901 28.20 2.49 -6.72
C SER A 901 28.94 1.18 -6.93
N PHE A 902 28.39 0.32 -7.79
CA PHE A 902 28.97 -0.98 -8.15
C PHE A 902 30.16 -0.82 -9.12
N PRO A 903 31.00 -1.85 -9.31
CA PRO A 903 32.12 -1.79 -10.25
C PRO A 903 31.69 -1.56 -11.70
N GLU A 904 32.51 -0.82 -12.44
CA GLU A 904 32.32 -0.56 -13.88
C GLU A 904 32.84 -1.74 -14.73
N GLY A 905 32.24 -1.97 -15.91
CA GLY A 905 32.70 -2.99 -16.86
C GLY A 905 32.46 -4.45 -16.43
N VAL A 906 31.54 -4.67 -15.49
CA VAL A 906 31.14 -6.01 -15.04
C VAL A 906 30.41 -6.75 -16.16
N LYS A 907 30.78 -8.02 -16.37
CA LYS A 907 30.13 -8.92 -17.32
C LYS A 907 29.52 -10.13 -16.62
N ASP A 908 28.45 -10.67 -17.19
CA ASP A 908 27.88 -11.96 -16.78
C ASP A 908 28.69 -13.16 -17.31
N VAL A 909 28.22 -14.37 -17.01
CA VAL A 909 28.84 -15.62 -17.47
C VAL A 909 28.72 -15.90 -18.97
N ALA A 910 27.90 -15.15 -19.71
CA ALA A 910 27.79 -15.20 -21.17
C ALA A 910 28.60 -14.08 -21.85
N GLY A 911 29.14 -13.12 -21.09
CA GLY A 911 29.92 -11.98 -21.57
C GLY A 911 29.11 -10.71 -21.83
N ASN A 912 27.82 -10.68 -21.49
CA ASN A 912 26.98 -9.49 -21.59
C ASN A 912 27.37 -8.49 -20.50
N ASP A 913 27.30 -7.19 -20.80
CA ASP A 913 27.55 -6.13 -19.82
C ASP A 913 26.39 -6.00 -18.82
N ILE A 914 26.71 -5.89 -17.53
CA ILE A 914 25.74 -5.74 -16.45
C ILE A 914 25.63 -4.26 -16.09
N GLU A 915 24.48 -3.65 -16.43
CA GLU A 915 24.17 -2.26 -16.06
C GLU A 915 23.91 -2.13 -14.55
N PHE A 916 24.29 -0.99 -13.97
CA PHE A 916 24.04 -0.66 -12.57
C PHE A 916 23.55 0.79 -12.43
N PRO A 917 22.65 1.09 -11.48
CA PRO A 917 22.37 2.47 -11.11
C PRO A 917 23.62 3.17 -10.57
N VAL A 918 23.78 4.45 -10.91
CA VAL A 918 24.93 5.29 -10.55
C VAL A 918 25.22 5.25 -9.04
N ARG A 919 24.17 5.21 -8.22
CA ARG A 919 24.23 4.90 -6.79
C ARG A 919 22.95 4.21 -6.34
N VAL A 920 23.03 3.37 -5.31
CA VAL A 920 21.86 2.80 -4.61
C VAL A 920 22.03 2.89 -3.10
N LEU A 921 20.97 3.25 -2.38
CA LEU A 921 20.93 3.17 -0.91
C LEU A 921 21.16 1.73 -0.46
N ARG A 922 21.92 1.54 0.62
CA ARG A 922 22.11 0.23 1.27
C ARG A 922 22.01 0.24 2.80
N ALA A 923 22.39 1.34 3.45
CA ALA A 923 22.22 1.50 4.89
C ALA A 923 21.89 2.95 5.25
N PHE A 924 21.26 3.15 6.41
CA PHE A 924 21.12 4.46 7.04
C PHE A 924 21.03 4.31 8.55
N GLU A 925 21.38 5.35 9.29
CA GLU A 925 21.03 5.49 10.71
C GLU A 925 20.60 6.92 11.04
N LYS A 926 19.62 7.06 11.94
CA LYS A 926 19.20 8.35 12.49
C LYS A 926 19.82 8.57 13.85
N VAL A 927 20.61 9.63 13.99
CA VAL A 927 21.46 9.86 15.18
C VAL A 927 21.23 11.26 15.73
N GLU A 928 20.89 11.33 17.02
CA GLU A 928 20.80 12.58 17.78
C GLU A 928 22.19 13.06 18.22
N VAL A 929 22.56 14.29 17.91
CA VAL A 929 23.83 14.92 18.31
C VAL A 929 23.55 16.32 18.85
N LYS A 930 24.13 16.65 20.01
CA LYS A 930 23.94 17.96 20.65
C LYS A 930 24.79 19.04 19.98
N ASN A 931 24.44 20.31 20.16
CA ASN A 931 25.24 21.44 19.71
C ASN A 931 26.69 21.33 20.23
N GLY A 932 27.66 21.26 19.31
CA GLY A 932 29.09 21.17 19.60
C GLY A 932 29.63 19.75 19.83
N ASP A 933 28.75 18.77 20.04
CA ASP A 933 29.14 17.36 20.19
C ASP A 933 29.36 16.69 18.82
N SER A 934 30.00 15.51 18.86
CA SER A 934 30.09 14.58 17.74
C SER A 934 29.71 13.16 18.16
N LYS A 935 29.40 12.29 17.18
CA LYS A 935 29.19 10.85 17.38
C LYS A 935 29.74 10.05 16.21
N THR A 936 30.37 8.92 16.50
CA THR A 936 30.61 7.88 15.49
C THR A 936 29.28 7.23 15.11
N VAL A 937 29.03 7.10 13.82
CA VAL A 937 27.92 6.39 13.21
C VAL A 937 28.46 5.13 12.55
N GLU A 938 27.89 3.97 12.87
CA GLU A 938 28.23 2.68 12.26
C GLU A 938 27.13 2.25 11.30
N LEU A 939 27.52 1.76 10.13
CA LEU A 939 26.65 1.33 9.03
C LEU A 939 27.16 -0.03 8.53
N GLU A 940 26.27 -1.01 8.41
CA GLU A 940 26.63 -2.37 7.97
C GLU A 940 26.18 -2.66 6.54
N LEU A 941 27.00 -3.41 5.81
CA LEU A 941 26.67 -3.97 4.50
C LEU A 941 26.75 -5.49 4.55
N LYS A 942 25.63 -6.14 4.27
CA LYS A 942 25.49 -7.59 4.15
C LYS A 942 25.95 -8.06 2.78
N ARG A 943 26.12 -9.37 2.60
CA ARG A 943 26.39 -9.98 1.29
C ARG A 943 25.46 -9.46 0.19
N ARG A 944 24.15 -9.50 0.41
CA ARG A 944 23.17 -9.06 -0.60
C ARG A 944 23.35 -7.58 -1.00
N ASP A 945 23.82 -6.75 -0.07
CA ASP A 945 23.91 -5.30 -0.26
C ASP A 945 25.04 -4.95 -1.25
N VAL A 946 26.05 -5.83 -1.37
CA VAL A 946 27.15 -5.77 -2.36
C VAL A 946 26.98 -6.77 -3.52
N SER A 947 25.82 -7.39 -3.66
CA SER A 947 25.48 -8.33 -4.74
C SER A 947 24.50 -7.75 -5.77
N TYR A 948 24.41 -8.41 -6.92
CA TYR A 948 23.36 -8.27 -7.93
C TYR A 948 22.72 -9.62 -8.25
N TRP A 949 21.53 -9.64 -8.83
CA TRP A 949 20.87 -10.87 -9.25
C TRP A 949 21.32 -11.31 -10.65
N CYS A 950 22.00 -12.46 -10.72
CA CYS A 950 22.48 -13.02 -11.97
C CYS A 950 21.46 -14.03 -12.52
N VAL A 951 20.61 -13.58 -13.45
CA VAL A 951 19.50 -14.37 -14.02
C VAL A 951 19.96 -15.72 -14.60
N ILE A 952 21.16 -15.78 -15.21
CA ILE A 952 21.73 -17.02 -15.78
C ILE A 952 22.12 -18.04 -14.69
N ARG A 953 22.49 -17.56 -13.49
CA ARG A 953 22.84 -18.42 -12.34
C ARG A 953 21.68 -18.68 -11.38
N GLN A 954 20.55 -17.97 -11.54
CA GLN A 954 19.44 -17.93 -10.57
C GLN A 954 19.96 -17.76 -9.12
N ASN A 955 20.87 -16.79 -8.95
CA ASN A 955 21.47 -16.49 -7.64
C ASN A 955 22.07 -15.08 -7.58
N TRP A 956 22.27 -14.61 -6.36
CA TRP A 956 23.00 -13.38 -6.04
C TRP A 956 24.51 -13.56 -6.26
N VAL A 957 25.13 -12.59 -6.94
CA VAL A 957 26.56 -12.59 -7.27
C VAL A 957 27.21 -11.31 -6.76
N ILE A 958 28.35 -11.42 -6.06
CA ILE A 958 29.24 -10.28 -5.79
C ILE A 958 30.10 -10.06 -7.04
N PRO A 959 29.98 -8.92 -7.75
CA PRO A 959 30.85 -8.61 -8.88
C PRO A 959 32.25 -8.23 -8.41
N ARG A 960 33.26 -8.64 -9.19
CA ARG A 960 34.67 -8.30 -8.96
C ARG A 960 34.96 -6.87 -9.40
N GLY A 961 35.91 -6.22 -8.74
CA GLY A 961 36.31 -4.84 -9.03
C GLY A 961 36.18 -3.91 -7.84
N VAL A 962 36.23 -2.60 -8.10
CA VAL A 962 36.22 -1.55 -7.06
C VAL A 962 34.81 -0.99 -6.91
N PHE A 963 34.28 -1.07 -5.69
CA PHE A 963 33.04 -0.41 -5.28
C PHE A 963 33.36 0.99 -4.74
N LYS A 964 32.48 1.95 -4.99
CA LYS A 964 32.54 3.30 -4.41
C LYS A 964 31.49 3.40 -3.31
N VAL A 965 31.90 3.82 -2.12
CA VAL A 965 31.04 4.06 -0.96
C VAL A 965 30.92 5.56 -0.78
N ARG A 966 29.69 6.07 -0.69
CA ARG A 966 29.41 7.46 -0.31
C ARG A 966 28.53 7.47 0.94
N VAL A 967 28.90 8.29 1.91
CA VAL A 967 28.12 8.51 3.12
C VAL A 967 27.77 9.99 3.22
N GLY A 968 26.47 10.32 3.26
CA GLY A 968 25.96 11.69 3.24
C GLY A 968 24.58 11.81 3.87
N ASN A 969 23.90 12.94 3.69
CA ASN A 969 22.59 13.25 4.27
C ASN A 969 21.43 13.34 3.25
N SER A 970 21.68 13.02 1.98
CA SER A 970 20.73 12.83 0.87
C SER A 970 21.40 12.13 -0.31
N SER A 971 20.67 11.71 -1.35
CA SER A 971 21.27 10.99 -2.49
C SER A 971 22.25 11.83 -3.33
N ARG A 972 22.05 13.16 -3.39
CA ARG A 972 22.88 14.12 -4.13
C ARG A 972 23.82 14.94 -3.24
N ASP A 973 23.88 14.68 -1.93
CA ASP A 973 24.94 15.21 -1.07
C ASP A 973 26.30 14.64 -1.52
N PRO A 974 27.36 15.46 -1.74
CA PRO A 974 28.71 14.94 -1.95
C PRO A 974 29.20 14.11 -0.76
N GLY A 975 28.84 14.49 0.48
CA GLY A 975 29.15 13.75 1.70
C GLY A 975 30.64 13.47 1.88
N VAL A 976 30.96 12.24 2.29
CA VAL A 976 32.31 11.66 2.32
C VAL A 976 32.36 10.41 1.45
N GLU A 977 33.50 10.18 0.79
CA GLU A 977 33.68 9.06 -0.14
C GLU A 977 34.84 8.14 0.26
N GLY A 978 34.73 6.86 -0.13
CA GLY A 978 35.76 5.85 0.01
C GLY A 978 35.53 4.69 -0.95
N THR A 979 36.42 3.70 -0.94
CA THR A 979 36.31 2.52 -1.82
C THR A 979 36.68 1.23 -1.11
N PHE A 980 36.20 0.11 -1.63
CA PHE A 980 36.70 -1.23 -1.32
C PHE A 980 36.73 -2.06 -2.60
N LYS A 981 37.40 -3.23 -2.56
CA LYS A 981 37.57 -4.11 -3.73
C LYS A 981 37.12 -5.54 -3.42
N ALA A 982 36.41 -6.15 -4.37
CA ALA A 982 36.24 -7.61 -4.45
C ALA A 982 37.18 -8.17 -5.56
N GLU A 983 37.76 -9.35 -5.35
CA GLU A 983 38.81 -9.95 -6.20
C GLU A 983 38.36 -11.24 -6.91
#